data_AF-A0A946FSK9-F1
#
_entry.id   AF-A0A946FSK9-F1
#
_cell.length_a   1.000
_cell.length_b   1.000
_cell.length_c   1.000
_cell.angle_alpha   90.00
_cell.angle_beta   90.00
_cell.angle_gamma   90.00
#
_symmetry.space_group_name_H-M   'P 1'
#
loop_
_entity.id
_entity.type
_entity.pdbx_description
1 polymer ?
#
loop_
_entity_poly.entity_id
_entity_poly.type
_entity_poly.pdbx_seq_one_letter_code
_entity_poly.pdbx_strand_id
1 'polypeptide(L)'
;MDKKLTRQVVSLKEYPTNQIRFYNGAKIELPAKKKVYITRDSSKIATRFKAEFEKSGIDAALIDISKGDIPQLPDAAGIVLLPDAFKKNSPDTALNFLKSAFLLVKKNAGYLMDSATKKGAFISTISFLGGRFGFTNETFHTDPYYGGLAGFAKTAGLEWKNILCRALDMPDSLEKCLENAEAAVSLMMTQGEVEMGLDGDNCNIPTLVDQKLNKTTIDLTSSDVVVITGGAKGVTAACAIEMAEKYSPVIVLIGRSKAPSFEPKWARDIQDPGLLKKAILINEFKDLSPKPSDIQKIYKKIVSNREVKKNIQLMTEHGSKVKYFSADIRNPKEIQTIFKAVRKEFNHITAVIHGAGVLEDKLIIDKQMDQFCHVLETKVKGLEVLISASKPDKLKYFVLFSSIAARLGNQGQCDYSMANEILNKTAQKLAFENSDCKFLSINWGPWEGGMVEASLKKEFLKKGIELIPLKDGAEQLLKEMGNIEGNDPEVIIGAQVLKKEKPKEPGLSKAMTLSFGLSSTPVLADHKIAGEPIVPFALLMECHAHAAEKNNPGLMFSGMDNMRLLKGIKPGGNELDIHINLGKCKPGKNDFKMPSTITSGALDNPSFIHSNCTIILKDRLPKPPALSKAAFMELKPFPKTIKQAYSDILFHGKELQGIQSINGYSEKGIEVLTCLSPSPGQWFKKTFHSKWNIEPMMLDTAFQAAILWSHERTGQVCLPSFIANFRLYSSFKALKNNIRILFTVNEETKNKIKGYFTFLNEENIVVASITGFEAITDPSLKEKFKNKPLFSKKSILAFAQGKPSQAFGEKYTLFDKERQIARLPRPPYFFMDSVLKADHTQWAMKPGGWIETQYDVPEDAWFFKANRTSSLPYCILLEIALQPCGWLAAYAGSALESDDRLYFRNLGGEAELIEPLSKDCGTLTIKCRMTDVSKAGNMIIQNFDMDVIKNEKSVYKGTTHFGFFTGQALSNQIGIRDSRFDKYVLPQKDIETAKTLHFKKDAPISPDDKHDSKNTGMPSKALRMIDDIKALSLDGGIYGKGYVKASKIVDSSEWFFNAHFYQDPVCPGSLGIESFIQMIRFFLLEKFDIPMNGYEPRMSPGQCHEWIYRGQIIPSNKKIELHAHIKEISSGNDDYSVIADGALTVDGICIYEMIDFGLDIIKINQANLELTKKQISEKKY
;
A
#
# COMPACT_ATOMS: atom_id res chain seq x y z
N MET A 1 4.98 -13.65 46.60
CA MET A 1 5.13 -13.27 45.18
C MET A 1 3.80 -13.58 44.51
N ASP A 2 2.95 -12.57 44.38
CA ASP A 2 1.57 -12.70 43.88
C ASP A 2 1.56 -13.15 42.42
N LYS A 3 1.15 -14.40 42.17
CA LYS A 3 0.85 -14.87 40.81
C LYS A 3 -0.44 -14.18 40.35
N LYS A 4 -0.33 -13.06 39.64
CA LYS A 4 -1.49 -12.36 39.07
C LYS A 4 -2.07 -13.18 37.91
N LEU A 5 -3.30 -13.68 38.08
CA LEU A 5 -4.10 -14.29 37.01
C LEU A 5 -4.21 -13.37 35.79
N THR A 6 -4.34 -13.94 34.59
CA THR A 6 -4.60 -13.17 33.36
C THR A 6 -6.09 -13.02 33.16
N ARG A 7 -6.54 -11.78 32.98
CA ARG A 7 -7.90 -11.43 32.59
C ARG A 7 -7.91 -10.93 31.15
N GLN A 8 -8.74 -11.55 30.32
CA GLN A 8 -8.94 -11.17 28.93
C GLN A 8 -10.42 -10.95 28.65
N VAL A 9 -10.71 -10.03 27.75
CA VAL A 9 -12.04 -9.81 27.16
C VAL A 9 -11.98 -10.08 25.67
N VAL A 10 -13.16 -10.22 25.05
CA VAL A 10 -13.28 -10.36 23.60
C VAL A 10 -13.42 -8.98 22.96
N SER A 11 -12.58 -8.71 21.96
CA SER A 11 -12.64 -7.54 21.09
C SER A 11 -12.78 -7.99 19.64
N LEU A 12 -13.55 -7.25 18.84
CA LEU A 12 -13.78 -7.55 17.43
C LEU A 12 -12.79 -6.81 16.55
N LYS A 13 -12.13 -7.53 15.64
CA LYS A 13 -11.42 -6.94 14.50
C LYS A 13 -12.38 -6.87 13.32
N GLU A 14 -12.59 -5.66 12.81
CA GLU A 14 -13.55 -5.39 11.74
C GLU A 14 -12.84 -5.27 10.40
N TYR A 15 -13.42 -5.91 9.39
CA TYR A 15 -12.92 -5.91 8.02
C TYR A 15 -14.09 -5.67 7.08
N PRO A 16 -14.11 -4.64 6.21
CA PRO A 16 -15.22 -4.41 5.31
C PRO A 16 -15.57 -5.65 4.47
N THR A 17 -16.87 -5.94 4.26
CA THR A 17 -17.33 -7.18 3.63
C THR A 17 -16.82 -7.37 2.20
N ASN A 18 -16.56 -6.27 1.50
CA ASN A 18 -15.94 -6.26 0.18
C ASN A 18 -14.44 -6.67 0.17
N GLN A 19 -13.77 -6.69 1.34
CA GLN A 19 -12.34 -7.06 1.49
C GLN A 19 -12.14 -8.53 1.84
N ILE A 20 -13.19 -9.19 2.30
CA ILE A 20 -13.14 -10.54 2.85
C ILE A 20 -12.56 -11.57 1.86
N ARG A 21 -12.75 -11.37 0.55
CA ARG A 21 -12.26 -12.28 -0.50
C ARG A 21 -10.73 -12.35 -0.59
N PHE A 22 -10.03 -11.42 0.07
CA PHE A 22 -8.56 -11.39 0.17
C PHE A 22 -8.04 -11.73 1.57
N TYR A 23 -8.93 -11.92 2.55
CA TYR A 23 -8.54 -12.29 3.91
C TYR A 23 -8.43 -13.82 4.07
N ASN A 24 -7.23 -14.22 4.50
CA ASN A 24 -6.87 -15.48 5.16
C ASN A 24 -6.83 -16.82 4.41
N GLY A 25 -6.87 -16.84 3.08
CA GLY A 25 -6.08 -17.85 2.35
C GLY A 25 -6.72 -18.41 1.10
N ALA A 26 -6.06 -19.42 0.52
CA ALA A 26 -6.58 -20.12 -0.65
C ALA A 26 -7.94 -20.75 -0.30
N LYS A 27 -8.97 -20.44 -1.09
CA LYS A 27 -10.24 -21.18 -1.07
C LYS A 27 -9.93 -22.67 -1.20
N ILE A 28 -10.53 -23.49 -0.35
CA ILE A 28 -10.36 -24.94 -0.48
C ILE A 28 -11.05 -25.41 -1.77
N GLU A 29 -10.45 -26.40 -2.43
CA GLU A 29 -11.08 -27.05 -3.58
C GLU A 29 -11.74 -28.35 -3.13
N LEU A 30 -12.98 -28.57 -3.55
CA LEU A 30 -13.70 -29.81 -3.26
C LEU A 30 -13.46 -30.83 -4.38
N PRO A 31 -13.43 -32.14 -4.08
CA PRO A 31 -13.33 -33.17 -5.10
C PRO A 31 -14.47 -33.08 -6.12
N ALA A 32 -14.17 -33.36 -7.39
CA ALA A 32 -15.18 -33.36 -8.44
C ALA A 32 -16.28 -34.40 -8.13
N LYS A 33 -17.53 -34.09 -8.48
CA LYS A 33 -18.72 -34.93 -8.24
C LYS A 33 -19.10 -35.16 -6.76
N LYS A 34 -18.45 -34.49 -5.81
CA LYS A 34 -18.87 -34.43 -4.39
C LYS A 34 -19.73 -33.19 -4.15
N LYS A 35 -20.57 -33.22 -3.10
CA LYS A 35 -21.60 -32.21 -2.83
C LYS A 35 -21.40 -31.47 -1.51
N VAL A 36 -21.99 -30.29 -1.44
CA VAL A 36 -22.20 -29.54 -0.18
C VAL A 36 -23.63 -29.75 0.30
N TYR A 37 -23.80 -30.20 1.54
CA TYR A 37 -25.10 -30.39 2.16
C TYR A 37 -25.41 -29.25 3.12
N ILE A 38 -26.58 -28.63 2.97
CA ILE A 38 -27.03 -27.49 3.78
C ILE A 38 -28.31 -27.91 4.51
N THR A 39 -28.36 -27.74 5.83
CA THR A 39 -29.61 -27.99 6.56
C THR A 39 -30.67 -26.97 6.19
N ARG A 40 -31.90 -27.43 5.98
CA ARG A 40 -33.03 -26.60 5.56
C ARG A 40 -33.47 -25.62 6.65
N ASP A 41 -33.81 -24.42 6.23
CA ASP A 41 -34.56 -23.44 6.99
C ASP A 41 -35.88 -23.08 6.28
N SER A 42 -36.79 -22.47 7.04
CA SER A 42 -38.04 -21.95 6.49
C SER A 42 -37.91 -20.50 5.97
N SER A 43 -36.82 -19.80 6.33
CA SER A 43 -36.52 -18.42 5.91
C SER A 43 -35.87 -18.28 4.54
N LYS A 44 -35.63 -19.39 3.81
CA LYS A 44 -35.02 -19.44 2.47
C LYS A 44 -33.53 -19.04 2.42
N ILE A 45 -32.85 -18.89 3.56
CA ILE A 45 -31.42 -18.59 3.61
C ILE A 45 -30.61 -19.77 3.07
N ALA A 46 -30.97 -21.01 3.43
CA ALA A 46 -30.32 -22.21 2.91
C ALA A 46 -30.50 -22.32 1.38
N THR A 47 -31.68 -21.96 0.86
CA THR A 47 -31.93 -21.91 -0.60
C THR A 47 -31.04 -20.88 -1.27
N ARG A 48 -30.84 -19.71 -0.65
CA ARG A 48 -29.93 -18.68 -1.16
C ARG A 48 -28.47 -19.15 -1.15
N PHE A 49 -28.03 -19.80 -0.07
CA PHE A 49 -26.67 -20.37 0.02
C PHE A 49 -26.45 -21.47 -1.04
N LYS A 50 -27.43 -22.36 -1.24
CA LYS A 50 -27.38 -23.36 -2.31
C LYS A 50 -27.15 -22.70 -3.67
N ALA A 51 -27.91 -21.67 -4.01
CA ALA A 51 -27.76 -20.96 -5.27
C ALA A 51 -26.36 -20.32 -5.44
N GLU A 52 -25.76 -19.79 -4.37
CA GLU A 52 -24.41 -19.22 -4.41
C GLU A 52 -23.29 -20.28 -4.54
N PHE A 53 -23.47 -21.48 -3.95
CA PHE A 53 -22.58 -22.62 -4.22
C PHE A 53 -22.69 -23.07 -5.68
N GLU A 54 -23.90 -23.21 -6.22
CA GLU A 54 -24.14 -23.63 -7.61
C GLU A 54 -23.59 -22.61 -8.61
N LYS A 55 -23.77 -21.32 -8.35
CA LYS A 55 -23.14 -20.21 -9.10
C LYS A 55 -21.61 -20.28 -9.08
N SER A 56 -21.04 -20.83 -8.01
CA SER A 56 -19.60 -21.08 -7.88
C SER A 56 -19.14 -22.42 -8.47
N GLY A 57 -20.00 -23.13 -9.19
CA GLY A 57 -19.70 -24.42 -9.81
C GLY A 57 -19.64 -25.61 -8.83
N ILE A 58 -20.25 -25.47 -7.65
CA ILE A 58 -20.25 -26.51 -6.60
C ILE A 58 -21.66 -27.07 -6.47
N ASP A 59 -21.81 -28.39 -6.62
CA ASP A 59 -23.09 -29.06 -6.41
C ASP A 59 -23.49 -28.99 -4.92
N ALA A 60 -24.71 -28.55 -4.65
CA ALA A 60 -25.22 -28.34 -3.30
C ALA A 60 -26.65 -28.85 -3.15
N ALA A 61 -26.96 -29.47 -2.01
CA ALA A 61 -28.27 -30.06 -1.73
C ALA A 61 -28.79 -29.67 -0.34
N LEU A 62 -30.11 -29.49 -0.24
CA LEU A 62 -30.79 -29.15 1.00
C LEU A 62 -31.32 -30.40 1.73
N ILE A 63 -30.94 -30.59 2.98
CA ILE A 63 -31.35 -31.73 3.83
C ILE A 63 -32.17 -31.29 5.03
N ASP A 64 -33.10 -32.15 5.46
CA ASP A 64 -33.90 -31.94 6.67
C ASP A 64 -33.40 -32.86 7.78
N ILE A 65 -33.05 -32.29 8.94
CA ILE A 65 -32.62 -33.04 10.15
C ILE A 65 -33.57 -32.81 11.33
N SER A 66 -34.69 -32.11 11.10
CA SER A 66 -35.65 -31.73 12.15
C SER A 66 -36.52 -32.90 12.64
N LYS A 67 -36.63 -33.97 11.84
CA LYS A 67 -37.44 -35.16 12.17
C LYS A 67 -36.67 -36.28 12.88
N GLY A 68 -35.40 -36.06 13.22
CA GLY A 68 -34.54 -37.05 13.89
C GLY A 68 -33.97 -38.14 12.98
N ASP A 69 -34.42 -38.25 11.73
CA ASP A 69 -33.79 -39.12 10.73
C ASP A 69 -32.55 -38.43 10.13
N ILE A 70 -31.37 -38.88 10.55
CA ILE A 70 -30.09 -38.30 10.12
C ILE A 70 -29.60 -39.03 8.87
N PRO A 71 -29.48 -38.39 7.70
CA PRO A 71 -29.08 -39.05 6.46
C PRO A 71 -27.60 -39.48 6.46
N GLN A 72 -27.29 -40.53 5.69
CA GLN A 72 -25.93 -40.83 5.27
C GLN A 72 -25.61 -40.11 3.95
N LEU A 73 -24.45 -39.48 3.88
CA LEU A 73 -24.07 -38.57 2.80
C LEU A 73 -22.72 -39.02 2.19
N PRO A 74 -22.69 -40.13 1.42
CA PRO A 74 -21.45 -40.75 0.93
C PRO A 74 -20.63 -39.86 -0.01
N ASP A 75 -21.27 -38.90 -0.67
CA ASP A 75 -20.72 -37.90 -1.56
C ASP A 75 -20.49 -36.53 -0.89
N ALA A 76 -20.58 -36.42 0.44
CA ALA A 76 -20.32 -35.17 1.15
C ALA A 76 -18.85 -34.71 1.02
N ALA A 77 -18.66 -33.46 0.60
CA ALA A 77 -17.43 -32.69 0.74
C ALA A 77 -17.63 -31.40 1.56
N GLY A 78 -18.88 -31.00 1.82
CA GLY A 78 -19.19 -29.90 2.73
C GLY A 78 -20.45 -30.17 3.53
N ILE A 79 -20.50 -29.74 4.79
CA ILE A 79 -21.73 -29.70 5.59
C ILE A 79 -21.89 -28.29 6.17
N VAL A 80 -23.03 -27.66 5.90
CA VAL A 80 -23.44 -26.37 6.44
C VAL A 80 -24.60 -26.58 7.42
N LEU A 81 -24.33 -26.35 8.70
CA LEU A 81 -25.28 -26.44 9.80
C LEU A 81 -25.95 -25.07 10.00
N LEU A 82 -27.06 -24.86 9.30
CA LEU A 82 -27.90 -23.68 9.34
C LEU A 82 -29.21 -23.95 10.11
N PRO A 83 -29.43 -23.28 11.27
CA PRO A 83 -30.66 -23.44 12.04
C PRO A 83 -31.83 -22.65 11.45
N ASP A 84 -33.07 -23.11 11.70
CA ASP A 84 -34.32 -22.42 11.34
C ASP A 84 -34.68 -21.32 12.35
N ALA A 85 -33.72 -20.40 12.58
CA ALA A 85 -33.73 -19.50 13.73
C ALA A 85 -34.78 -18.38 13.68
N PHE A 86 -35.22 -17.96 12.50
CA PHE A 86 -36.20 -16.85 12.35
C PHE A 86 -37.65 -17.28 12.61
N LYS A 87 -38.01 -18.55 12.39
CA LYS A 87 -39.39 -19.04 12.53
C LYS A 87 -39.61 -19.93 13.74
N LYS A 88 -38.61 -20.76 14.09
CA LYS A 88 -38.66 -21.70 15.22
C LYS A 88 -37.61 -21.29 16.24
N ASN A 89 -37.97 -20.29 17.03
CA ASN A 89 -37.06 -19.63 17.97
C ASN A 89 -37.46 -19.93 19.42
N SER A 90 -36.97 -21.03 19.96
CA SER A 90 -37.10 -21.37 21.39
C SER A 90 -35.90 -22.16 21.89
N PRO A 91 -35.62 -22.17 23.21
CA PRO A 91 -34.52 -22.96 23.78
C PRO A 91 -34.62 -24.44 23.43
N ASP A 92 -35.81 -25.03 23.49
CA ASP A 92 -36.04 -26.44 23.13
C ASP A 92 -35.77 -26.74 21.65
N THR A 93 -36.22 -25.85 20.75
CA THR A 93 -36.02 -26.05 19.30
C THR A 93 -34.54 -25.89 18.94
N ALA A 94 -33.86 -24.90 19.51
CA ALA A 94 -32.43 -24.71 19.34
C ALA A 94 -31.63 -25.89 19.90
N LEU A 95 -31.94 -26.35 21.13
CA LEU A 95 -31.27 -27.48 21.76
C LEU A 95 -31.44 -28.78 20.95
N ASN A 96 -32.64 -29.02 20.41
CA ASN A 96 -32.88 -30.16 19.53
C ASN A 96 -32.11 -30.06 18.21
N PHE A 97 -31.99 -28.85 17.64
CA PHE A 97 -31.15 -28.64 16.47
C PHE A 97 -29.68 -28.94 16.76
N LEU A 98 -29.12 -28.45 17.87
CA LEU A 98 -27.72 -28.72 18.26
C LEU A 98 -27.43 -30.23 18.37
N LYS A 99 -28.37 -30.98 18.94
CA LYS A 99 -28.32 -32.45 19.04
C LYS A 99 -28.32 -33.11 17.66
N SER A 100 -29.24 -32.73 16.78
CA SER A 100 -29.31 -33.25 15.41
C SER A 100 -28.08 -32.86 14.59
N ALA A 101 -27.54 -31.65 14.78
CA ALA A 101 -26.33 -31.17 14.10
C ALA A 101 -25.10 -31.99 14.50
N PHE A 102 -24.93 -32.26 15.80
CA PHE A 102 -23.88 -33.17 16.29
C PHE A 102 -24.00 -34.56 15.66
N LEU A 103 -25.19 -35.16 15.66
CA LEU A 103 -25.42 -36.47 15.06
C LEU A 103 -25.16 -36.49 13.55
N LEU A 104 -25.56 -35.46 12.83
CA LEU A 104 -25.31 -35.33 11.39
C LEU A 104 -23.83 -35.35 11.07
N VAL A 105 -23.05 -34.53 11.77
CA VAL A 105 -21.61 -34.43 11.54
C VAL A 105 -20.90 -35.70 12.01
N LYS A 106 -21.26 -36.24 13.19
CA LYS A 106 -20.73 -37.52 13.69
C LYS A 106 -20.94 -38.66 12.69
N LYS A 107 -22.18 -38.80 12.17
CA LYS A 107 -22.55 -39.89 11.24
C LYS A 107 -21.82 -39.80 9.89
N ASN A 108 -21.45 -38.58 9.46
CA ASN A 108 -20.86 -38.32 8.15
C ASN A 108 -19.37 -37.92 8.19
N ALA A 109 -18.74 -37.95 9.37
CA ALA A 109 -17.34 -37.57 9.55
C ALA A 109 -16.39 -38.38 8.65
N GLY A 110 -16.63 -39.70 8.50
CA GLY A 110 -15.82 -40.57 7.64
C GLY A 110 -15.83 -40.14 6.17
N TYR A 111 -16.99 -39.73 5.64
CA TYR A 111 -17.11 -39.25 4.26
C TYR A 111 -16.42 -37.90 4.05
N LEU A 112 -16.51 -37.00 5.03
CA LEU A 112 -15.79 -35.73 4.99
C LEU A 112 -14.27 -35.92 5.09
N MET A 113 -13.80 -36.87 5.91
CA MET A 113 -12.37 -37.22 5.98
C MET A 113 -11.87 -37.80 4.64
N ASP A 114 -12.65 -38.70 4.00
CA ASP A 114 -12.33 -39.20 2.65
C ASP A 114 -12.22 -38.04 1.64
N SER A 115 -13.21 -37.16 1.59
CA SER A 115 -13.18 -35.98 0.70
C SER A 115 -12.00 -35.04 1.00
N ALA A 116 -11.68 -34.83 2.28
CA ALA A 116 -10.54 -34.02 2.71
C ALA A 116 -9.20 -34.60 2.23
N THR A 117 -9.01 -35.93 2.32
CA THR A 117 -7.78 -36.59 1.83
C THR A 117 -7.64 -36.54 0.32
N LYS A 118 -8.76 -36.55 -0.42
CA LYS A 118 -8.75 -36.49 -1.89
C LYS A 118 -8.45 -35.09 -2.43
N LYS A 119 -9.06 -34.06 -1.83
CA LYS A 119 -8.85 -32.67 -2.28
C LYS A 119 -9.13 -31.64 -1.19
N GLY A 120 -10.24 -31.78 -0.49
CA GLY A 120 -10.68 -30.82 0.52
C GLY A 120 -12.09 -31.11 0.99
N ALA A 121 -12.35 -30.79 2.26
CA ALA A 121 -13.69 -30.81 2.81
C ALA A 121 -13.85 -29.71 3.87
N PHE A 122 -15.09 -29.32 4.15
CA PHE A 122 -15.39 -28.35 5.20
C PHE A 122 -16.65 -28.66 6.00
N ILE A 123 -16.71 -28.08 7.18
CA ILE A 123 -17.90 -27.98 8.02
C ILE A 123 -18.06 -26.51 8.38
N SER A 124 -19.23 -25.93 8.13
CA SER A 124 -19.56 -24.59 8.58
C SER A 124 -20.79 -24.63 9.47
N THR A 125 -20.73 -23.97 10.61
CA THR A 125 -21.88 -23.73 11.48
C THR A 125 -22.36 -22.30 11.37
N ILE A 126 -23.67 -22.08 11.38
CA ILE A 126 -24.26 -20.75 11.24
C ILE A 126 -25.01 -20.37 12.51
N SER A 127 -24.77 -19.16 13.02
CA SER A 127 -25.58 -18.49 14.04
C SER A 127 -26.08 -17.14 13.53
N PHE A 128 -27.00 -16.51 14.26
CA PHE A 128 -27.65 -15.25 13.86
C PHE A 128 -27.62 -14.24 15.03
N LEU A 129 -26.44 -13.98 15.58
CA LEU A 129 -26.23 -13.16 16.78
C LEU A 129 -25.72 -11.75 16.42
N GLY A 130 -26.28 -11.18 15.35
CA GLY A 130 -25.97 -9.84 14.88
C GLY A 130 -24.71 -9.71 14.02
N GLY A 131 -24.12 -10.82 13.56
CA GLY A 131 -22.89 -10.79 12.76
C GLY A 131 -21.62 -10.52 13.57
N ARG A 132 -21.74 -10.62 14.89
CA ARG A 132 -20.76 -10.17 15.89
C ARG A 132 -20.68 -11.15 17.06
N PHE A 133 -21.28 -12.34 16.92
CA PHE A 133 -21.37 -13.38 17.95
C PHE A 133 -21.94 -12.88 19.27
N GLY A 134 -22.81 -11.86 19.26
CA GLY A 134 -23.35 -11.23 20.48
C GLY A 134 -22.39 -10.29 21.22
N PHE A 135 -21.21 -9.97 20.67
CA PHE A 135 -20.26 -9.01 21.25
C PHE A 135 -20.58 -7.56 20.84
N THR A 136 -21.80 -7.11 21.10
CA THR A 136 -22.35 -5.81 20.70
C THR A 136 -23.04 -5.09 21.85
N ASN A 137 -23.17 -3.76 21.72
CA ASN A 137 -24.09 -2.96 22.53
C ASN A 137 -25.51 -2.95 21.94
N GLU A 138 -25.88 -3.99 21.20
CA GLU A 138 -27.17 -4.13 20.52
C GLU A 138 -27.72 -5.52 20.80
N THR A 139 -29.04 -5.63 20.95
CA THR A 139 -29.71 -6.92 21.15
C THR A 139 -29.79 -7.73 19.85
N PHE A 140 -29.95 -9.04 20.00
CA PHE A 140 -30.31 -9.97 18.93
C PHE A 140 -31.54 -10.78 19.32
N HIS A 141 -32.40 -11.04 18.34
CA HIS A 141 -33.72 -11.64 18.53
C HIS A 141 -33.68 -13.17 18.50
N THR A 142 -32.71 -13.77 17.81
CA THR A 142 -32.54 -15.23 17.81
C THR A 142 -32.13 -15.80 19.18
N ASP A 143 -32.34 -17.10 19.36
CA ASP A 143 -32.01 -17.80 20.59
C ASP A 143 -30.48 -17.93 20.76
N PRO A 144 -29.90 -17.51 21.91
CA PRO A 144 -28.46 -17.58 22.15
C PRO A 144 -27.89 -19.00 22.07
N TYR A 145 -28.73 -20.04 22.15
CA TYR A 145 -28.28 -21.44 22.10
C TYR A 145 -27.60 -21.78 20.78
N TYR A 146 -27.99 -21.12 19.67
CA TYR A 146 -27.34 -21.32 18.37
C TYR A 146 -25.86 -20.90 18.37
N GLY A 147 -25.46 -19.99 19.26
CA GLY A 147 -24.05 -19.65 19.48
C GLY A 147 -23.21 -20.83 19.95
N GLY A 148 -23.83 -21.84 20.59
CA GLY A 148 -23.18 -23.09 20.98
C GLY A 148 -22.46 -23.79 19.81
N LEU A 149 -22.96 -23.63 18.58
CA LEU A 149 -22.33 -24.20 17.39
C LEU A 149 -20.90 -23.69 17.14
N ALA A 150 -20.55 -22.49 17.60
CA ALA A 150 -19.18 -22.02 17.52
C ALA A 150 -18.24 -22.91 18.36
N GLY A 151 -18.66 -23.30 19.56
CA GLY A 151 -17.95 -24.26 20.41
C GLY A 151 -17.76 -25.62 19.75
N PHE A 152 -18.75 -26.08 18.98
CA PHE A 152 -18.65 -27.29 18.15
C PHE A 152 -17.59 -27.14 17.06
N ALA A 153 -17.67 -26.09 16.24
CA ALA A 153 -16.76 -25.87 15.11
C ALA A 153 -15.30 -25.75 15.57
N LYS A 154 -15.05 -25.06 16.69
CA LYS A 154 -13.71 -24.93 17.30
C LYS A 154 -13.14 -26.29 17.71
N THR A 155 -13.93 -27.11 18.39
CA THR A 155 -13.49 -28.46 18.79
C THR A 155 -13.29 -29.39 17.58
N ALA A 156 -14.20 -29.36 16.61
CA ALA A 156 -14.06 -30.13 15.37
C ALA A 156 -12.79 -29.75 14.60
N GLY A 157 -12.44 -28.46 14.55
CA GLY A 157 -11.20 -27.99 13.91
C GLY A 157 -9.92 -28.46 14.59
N LEU A 158 -9.96 -28.69 15.91
CA LEU A 158 -8.84 -29.27 16.67
C LEU A 158 -8.71 -30.79 16.42
N GLU A 159 -9.83 -31.50 16.31
CA GLU A 159 -9.86 -32.94 16.06
C GLU A 159 -9.53 -33.29 14.60
N TRP A 160 -10.00 -32.48 13.65
CA TRP A 160 -9.94 -32.78 12.21
C TRP A 160 -9.14 -31.76 11.44
N LYS A 161 -7.80 -31.80 11.59
CA LYS A 161 -6.89 -30.83 10.99
C LYS A 161 -6.96 -30.70 9.46
N ASN A 162 -7.49 -31.70 8.76
CA ASN A 162 -7.62 -31.74 7.30
C ASN A 162 -9.00 -31.29 6.79
N ILE A 163 -9.96 -31.10 7.69
CA ILE A 163 -11.28 -30.55 7.37
C ILE A 163 -11.28 -29.08 7.77
N LEU A 164 -11.73 -28.19 6.89
CA LEU A 164 -11.88 -26.79 7.21
C LEU A 164 -13.13 -26.59 8.10
N CYS A 165 -12.95 -26.19 9.36
CA CYS A 165 -14.07 -25.92 10.26
C CYS A 165 -14.29 -24.41 10.43
N ARG A 166 -15.55 -23.98 10.30
CA ARG A 166 -15.97 -22.58 10.37
C ARG A 166 -17.18 -22.41 11.28
N ALA A 167 -17.17 -21.35 12.06
CA ALA A 167 -18.33 -20.79 12.71
C ALA A 167 -18.58 -19.42 12.09
N LEU A 168 -19.69 -19.29 11.38
CA LEU A 168 -20.12 -18.05 10.77
C LEU A 168 -21.28 -17.48 11.57
N ASP A 169 -21.18 -16.22 11.97
CA ASP A 169 -22.31 -15.50 12.55
C ASP A 169 -22.90 -14.56 11.50
N MET A 170 -24.19 -14.66 11.25
CA MET A 170 -24.91 -13.85 10.26
C MET A 170 -25.67 -12.71 10.95
N PRO A 171 -26.09 -11.68 10.20
CA PRO A 171 -26.93 -10.62 10.74
C PRO A 171 -28.22 -11.17 11.36
N ASP A 172 -28.75 -10.48 12.36
CA ASP A 172 -30.05 -10.81 12.97
C ASP A 172 -31.25 -10.26 12.16
N SER A 173 -31.04 -10.00 10.86
CA SER A 173 -32.07 -9.57 9.91
C SER A 173 -32.06 -10.49 8.70
N LEU A 174 -33.25 -10.95 8.31
CA LEU A 174 -33.42 -11.81 7.14
C LEU A 174 -32.95 -11.13 5.86
N GLU A 175 -33.27 -9.86 5.67
CA GLU A 175 -32.86 -9.07 4.51
C GLU A 175 -31.33 -9.04 4.39
N LYS A 176 -30.66 -8.60 5.45
CA LYS A 176 -29.19 -8.54 5.49
C LYS A 176 -28.53 -9.92 5.33
N CYS A 177 -29.17 -10.99 5.85
CA CYS A 177 -28.69 -12.36 5.62
C CYS A 177 -28.69 -12.74 4.14
N LEU A 178 -29.74 -12.38 3.41
CA LEU A 178 -29.87 -12.69 1.98
C LEU A 178 -28.91 -11.86 1.13
N GLU A 179 -28.69 -10.60 1.49
CA GLU A 179 -27.68 -9.70 0.88
C GLU A 179 -26.26 -10.24 1.05
N ASN A 180 -25.95 -10.78 2.23
CA ASN A 180 -24.61 -11.27 2.57
C ASN A 180 -24.34 -12.72 2.17
N ALA A 181 -25.29 -13.39 1.50
CA ALA A 181 -25.20 -14.81 1.21
C ALA A 181 -23.99 -15.20 0.35
N GLU A 182 -23.60 -14.37 -0.62
CA GLU A 182 -22.41 -14.62 -1.44
C GLU A 182 -21.12 -14.55 -0.60
N ALA A 183 -21.02 -13.53 0.26
CA ALA A 183 -19.88 -13.37 1.17
C ALA A 183 -19.81 -14.53 2.18
N ALA A 184 -20.95 -14.93 2.73
CA ALA A 184 -21.07 -16.07 3.64
C ALA A 184 -20.55 -17.36 2.99
N VAL A 185 -21.06 -17.73 1.82
CA VAL A 185 -20.63 -18.94 1.09
C VAL A 185 -19.13 -18.91 0.77
N SER A 186 -18.59 -17.74 0.40
CA SER A 186 -17.15 -17.58 0.19
C SER A 186 -16.35 -17.86 1.48
N LEU A 187 -16.78 -17.31 2.62
CA LEU A 187 -16.11 -17.47 3.91
C LEU A 187 -16.09 -18.91 4.41
N MET A 188 -17.18 -19.66 4.21
CA MET A 188 -17.27 -21.06 4.61
C MET A 188 -16.15 -21.93 4.03
N MET A 189 -15.61 -21.54 2.87
CA MET A 189 -14.58 -22.28 2.14
C MET A 189 -13.21 -21.60 2.15
N THR A 190 -13.05 -20.47 2.83
CA THR A 190 -11.80 -19.72 2.86
C THR A 190 -10.99 -20.10 4.10
N GLN A 191 -9.69 -20.35 3.95
CA GLN A 191 -8.76 -20.61 5.06
C GLN A 191 -8.68 -19.38 6.01
N GLY A 192 -8.18 -19.55 7.24
CA GLY A 192 -8.23 -18.51 8.28
C GLY A 192 -8.83 -18.91 9.62
N GLU A 193 -9.18 -17.90 10.42
CA GLU A 193 -9.78 -18.03 11.75
C GLU A 193 -11.08 -18.86 11.73
N VAL A 194 -11.37 -19.54 12.83
CA VAL A 194 -12.55 -20.41 12.91
C VAL A 194 -13.83 -19.59 12.98
N GLU A 195 -13.84 -18.48 13.73
CA GLU A 195 -15.00 -17.61 13.92
C GLU A 195 -14.92 -16.37 13.03
N MET A 196 -15.97 -16.14 12.26
CA MET A 196 -16.13 -14.97 11.38
C MET A 196 -17.58 -14.52 11.41
N GLY A 197 -17.87 -13.30 11.83
CA GLY A 197 -19.22 -12.75 11.83
C GLY A 197 -19.41 -11.79 10.67
N LEU A 198 -20.60 -11.69 10.08
CA LEU A 198 -20.97 -10.73 9.04
C LEU A 198 -22.12 -9.86 9.57
N ASP A 199 -21.91 -8.56 9.78
CA ASP A 199 -22.95 -7.64 10.30
C ASP A 199 -23.73 -6.88 9.20
N GLY A 200 -23.32 -7.08 7.94
CA GLY A 200 -23.83 -6.39 6.76
C GLY A 200 -22.71 -5.72 5.99
N ASP A 201 -21.98 -4.84 6.68
CA ASP A 201 -20.96 -3.99 6.09
C ASP A 201 -19.55 -4.49 6.40
N ASN A 202 -19.39 -5.25 7.49
CA ASN A 202 -18.12 -5.79 7.93
C ASN A 202 -18.16 -7.30 8.22
N CYS A 203 -17.00 -7.93 8.12
CA CYS A 203 -16.65 -9.16 8.80
C CYS A 203 -15.96 -8.86 10.13
N ASN A 204 -16.49 -9.45 11.19
CA ASN A 204 -16.04 -9.28 12.55
C ASN A 204 -15.36 -10.56 13.04
N ILE A 205 -14.08 -10.46 13.39
CA ILE A 205 -13.28 -11.57 13.91
C ILE A 205 -13.05 -11.36 15.41
N PRO A 206 -13.60 -12.23 16.28
CA PRO A 206 -13.33 -12.19 17.71
C PRO A 206 -11.85 -12.42 18.05
N THR A 207 -11.29 -11.56 18.89
CA THR A 207 -9.91 -11.66 19.40
C THR A 207 -9.85 -11.42 20.89
N LEU A 208 -8.89 -12.06 21.57
CA LEU A 208 -8.70 -11.90 23.01
C LEU A 208 -7.73 -10.75 23.29
N VAL A 209 -8.12 -9.86 24.20
CA VAL A 209 -7.32 -8.70 24.61
C VAL A 209 -7.16 -8.70 26.12
N ASP A 210 -5.93 -8.53 26.60
CA ASP A 210 -5.63 -8.41 28.03
C ASP A 210 -6.24 -7.12 28.59
N GLN A 211 -7.03 -7.24 29.66
CA GLN A 211 -7.63 -6.10 30.34
C GLN A 211 -7.55 -6.29 31.85
N LYS A 212 -7.03 -5.28 32.55
CA LYS A 212 -6.95 -5.28 34.01
C LYS A 212 -8.19 -4.63 34.62
N LEU A 213 -8.59 -5.10 35.79
CA LEU A 213 -9.56 -4.42 36.65
C LEU A 213 -8.86 -3.33 37.46
N ASN A 214 -9.39 -2.10 37.44
CA ASN A 214 -8.84 -1.01 38.23
C ASN A 214 -9.66 -0.73 39.50
N LYS A 215 -10.99 -0.88 39.44
CA LYS A 215 -11.89 -0.68 40.59
C LYS A 215 -12.85 -1.84 40.73
N THR A 216 -12.91 -2.40 41.94
CA THR A 216 -13.78 -3.52 42.26
C THR A 216 -14.49 -3.26 43.58
N THR A 217 -15.80 -3.05 43.54
CA THR A 217 -16.68 -2.93 44.71
C THR A 217 -17.86 -3.86 44.50
N ILE A 218 -17.96 -4.91 45.33
CA ILE A 218 -19.10 -5.83 45.32
C ILE A 218 -20.16 -5.34 46.31
N ASP A 219 -21.42 -5.40 45.91
CA ASP A 219 -22.57 -5.00 46.70
C ASP A 219 -23.24 -6.23 47.32
N LEU A 220 -22.54 -6.86 48.28
CA LEU A 220 -23.04 -7.97 49.09
C LEU A 220 -22.91 -7.65 50.59
N THR A 221 -23.93 -8.05 51.34
CA THR A 221 -24.08 -7.88 52.78
C THR A 221 -24.47 -9.20 53.44
N SER A 222 -24.43 -9.27 54.78
CA SER A 222 -24.84 -10.45 55.53
C SER A 222 -26.33 -10.81 55.39
N SER A 223 -27.17 -9.88 54.91
CA SER A 223 -28.59 -10.12 54.62
C SER A 223 -28.83 -10.71 53.22
N ASP A 224 -27.86 -10.62 52.33
CA ASP A 224 -28.01 -11.10 50.95
C ASP A 224 -27.98 -12.63 50.89
N VAL A 225 -28.78 -13.18 49.99
CA VAL A 225 -28.93 -14.62 49.80
C VAL A 225 -28.33 -15.05 48.47
N VAL A 226 -27.31 -15.89 48.53
CA VAL A 226 -26.55 -16.36 47.36
C VAL A 226 -26.82 -17.84 47.12
N VAL A 227 -27.47 -18.15 46.00
CA VAL A 227 -27.73 -19.53 45.55
C VAL A 227 -26.58 -19.99 44.67
N ILE A 228 -25.86 -21.03 45.07
CA ILE A 228 -24.71 -21.58 44.37
C ILE A 228 -24.99 -23.02 43.99
N THR A 229 -24.92 -23.31 42.69
CA THR A 229 -25.08 -24.66 42.14
C THR A 229 -23.73 -25.26 41.75
N GLY A 230 -23.63 -26.59 41.76
CA GLY A 230 -22.35 -27.30 41.65
C GLY A 230 -21.93 -27.97 42.97
N GLY A 231 -22.74 -27.81 44.01
CA GLY A 231 -22.56 -28.43 45.32
C GLY A 231 -21.51 -27.74 46.19
N ALA A 232 -21.21 -28.36 47.32
CA ALA A 232 -20.29 -27.86 48.35
C ALA A 232 -18.87 -28.46 48.21
N LYS A 233 -18.42 -28.74 46.97
CA LYS A 233 -17.10 -29.32 46.68
C LYS A 233 -16.35 -28.53 45.61
N GLY A 234 -15.03 -28.70 45.56
CA GLY A 234 -14.20 -28.12 44.49
C GLY A 234 -14.32 -26.60 44.36
N VAL A 235 -14.36 -26.11 43.11
CA VAL A 235 -14.24 -24.67 42.78
C VAL A 235 -15.39 -23.83 43.31
N THR A 236 -16.63 -24.32 43.26
CA THR A 236 -17.81 -23.58 43.76
C THR A 236 -17.78 -23.44 45.28
N ALA A 237 -17.25 -24.43 45.99
CA ALA A 237 -17.07 -24.36 47.42
C ALA A 237 -15.96 -23.39 47.82
N ALA A 238 -14.84 -23.36 47.10
CA ALA A 238 -13.79 -22.37 47.35
C ALA A 238 -14.31 -20.93 47.19
N CYS A 239 -15.08 -20.68 46.12
CA CYS A 239 -15.74 -19.39 45.91
C CYS A 239 -16.74 -19.04 47.02
N ALA A 240 -17.51 -20.01 47.50
CA ALA A 240 -18.47 -19.81 48.59
C ALA A 240 -17.77 -19.55 49.94
N ILE A 241 -16.65 -20.22 50.22
CA ILE A 241 -15.83 -19.98 51.43
C ILE A 241 -15.25 -18.56 51.40
N GLU A 242 -14.64 -18.15 50.29
CA GLU A 242 -14.08 -16.81 50.13
C GLU A 242 -15.15 -15.71 50.28
N MET A 243 -16.36 -15.96 49.78
CA MET A 243 -17.50 -15.06 49.95
C MET A 243 -17.99 -15.01 51.41
N ALA A 244 -18.03 -16.15 52.11
CA ALA A 244 -18.35 -16.23 53.53
C ALA A 244 -17.32 -15.46 54.37
N GLU A 245 -16.04 -15.63 54.09
CA GLU A 245 -14.93 -14.95 54.79
C GLU A 245 -15.01 -13.43 54.66
N LYS A 246 -15.36 -12.91 53.48
CA LYS A 246 -15.35 -11.46 53.20
C LYS A 246 -16.65 -10.73 53.51
N TYR A 247 -17.80 -11.37 53.32
CA TYR A 247 -19.11 -10.69 53.35
C TYR A 247 -20.16 -11.40 54.23
N SER A 248 -19.88 -12.62 54.69
CA SER A 248 -20.77 -13.45 55.51
C SER A 248 -22.24 -13.50 55.04
N PRO A 249 -22.56 -13.65 53.74
CA PRO A 249 -23.95 -13.70 53.27
C PRO A 249 -24.63 -15.01 53.67
N VAL A 250 -25.94 -15.11 53.44
CA VAL A 250 -26.64 -16.41 53.49
C VAL A 250 -26.27 -17.21 52.24
N ILE A 251 -25.72 -18.42 52.42
CA ILE A 251 -25.26 -19.27 51.32
C ILE A 251 -26.18 -20.48 51.17
N VAL A 252 -26.79 -20.62 50.00
CA VAL A 252 -27.62 -21.76 49.63
C VAL A 252 -26.89 -22.61 48.59
N LEU A 253 -26.41 -23.79 48.99
CA LEU A 253 -25.69 -24.72 48.15
C LEU A 253 -26.65 -25.78 47.58
N ILE A 254 -26.64 -25.96 46.26
CA ILE A 254 -27.43 -26.99 45.58
C ILE A 254 -26.49 -27.96 44.85
N GLY A 255 -26.59 -29.25 45.16
CA GLY A 255 -25.80 -30.30 44.52
C GLY A 255 -26.51 -31.66 44.48
N ARG A 256 -26.02 -32.59 43.65
CA ARG A 256 -26.60 -33.94 43.52
C ARG A 256 -26.25 -34.88 44.67
N SER A 257 -25.19 -34.55 45.43
CA SER A 257 -24.79 -35.38 46.58
C SER A 257 -25.84 -35.23 47.67
N LYS A 258 -26.17 -36.33 48.35
CA LYS A 258 -27.06 -36.28 49.52
C LYS A 258 -26.53 -35.28 50.54
N ALA A 259 -27.45 -34.67 51.30
CA ALA A 259 -27.07 -33.81 52.42
C ALA A 259 -26.09 -34.54 53.35
N PRO A 260 -25.17 -33.81 54.01
CA PRO A 260 -24.19 -34.40 54.92
C PRO A 260 -24.85 -35.37 55.88
N SER A 261 -24.33 -36.60 55.90
CA SER A 261 -24.83 -37.68 56.75
C SER A 261 -23.78 -38.09 57.78
N PHE A 262 -24.20 -38.79 58.84
CA PHE A 262 -23.27 -39.33 59.83
C PHE A 262 -22.36 -40.35 59.18
N GLU A 263 -21.05 -40.14 59.34
CA GLU A 263 -20.05 -41.09 58.88
C GLU A 263 -20.01 -42.34 59.79
N PRO A 264 -19.91 -43.56 59.22
CA PRO A 264 -19.77 -44.80 59.98
C PRO A 264 -18.62 -44.71 60.98
N LYS A 265 -18.82 -45.24 62.20
CA LYS A 265 -17.83 -45.13 63.29
C LYS A 265 -16.45 -45.68 62.89
N TRP A 266 -16.41 -46.77 62.15
CA TRP A 266 -15.16 -47.42 61.70
C TRP A 266 -14.37 -46.59 60.68
N ALA A 267 -14.99 -45.63 59.99
CA ALA A 267 -14.32 -44.84 58.97
C ALA A 267 -13.67 -43.57 59.55
N ARG A 268 -14.22 -42.99 60.62
CA ARG A 268 -13.98 -41.60 61.07
C ARG A 268 -12.51 -41.19 61.18
N ASP A 269 -11.67 -42.05 61.75
CA ASP A 269 -10.27 -41.73 62.05
C ASP A 269 -9.30 -42.21 60.97
N ILE A 270 -9.81 -42.82 59.89
CA ILE A 270 -9.00 -43.33 58.78
C ILE A 270 -8.91 -42.26 57.68
N GLN A 271 -7.76 -41.61 57.57
CA GLN A 271 -7.48 -40.63 56.51
C GLN A 271 -6.72 -41.21 55.31
N ASP A 272 -5.93 -42.25 55.54
CA ASP A 272 -5.16 -42.88 54.46
C ASP A 272 -6.09 -43.57 53.43
N PRO A 273 -5.98 -43.24 52.12
CA PRO A 273 -6.82 -43.82 51.08
C PRO A 273 -6.75 -45.34 50.98
N GLY A 274 -5.58 -45.94 51.22
CA GLY A 274 -5.36 -47.38 51.17
C GLY A 274 -6.03 -48.09 52.34
N LEU A 275 -5.84 -47.57 53.55
CA LEU A 275 -6.47 -48.06 54.77
C LEU A 275 -8.00 -47.91 54.71
N LEU A 276 -8.50 -46.79 54.17
CA LEU A 276 -9.95 -46.57 54.06
C LEU A 276 -10.59 -47.57 53.08
N LYS A 277 -9.94 -47.85 51.93
CA LYS A 277 -10.42 -48.87 50.99
C LYS A 277 -10.40 -50.28 51.59
N LYS A 278 -9.37 -50.61 52.37
CA LYS A 278 -9.32 -51.88 53.13
C LYS A 278 -10.44 -51.95 54.18
N ALA A 279 -10.69 -50.88 54.91
CA ALA A 279 -11.77 -50.80 55.89
C ALA A 279 -13.16 -50.93 55.23
N ILE A 280 -13.37 -50.33 54.05
CA ILE A 280 -14.59 -50.51 53.25
C ILE A 280 -14.79 -51.98 52.87
N LEU A 281 -13.73 -52.65 52.39
CA LEU A 281 -13.80 -54.07 52.03
C LEU A 281 -14.20 -54.94 53.23
N ILE A 282 -13.64 -54.67 54.41
CA ILE A 282 -13.88 -55.45 55.64
C ILE A 282 -15.29 -55.21 56.20
N ASN A 283 -15.78 -53.96 56.21
CA ASN A 283 -17.00 -53.59 56.93
C ASN A 283 -18.27 -53.55 56.06
N GLU A 284 -18.16 -53.22 54.77
CA GLU A 284 -19.33 -53.07 53.87
C GLU A 284 -19.55 -54.31 52.98
N PHE A 285 -18.52 -55.13 52.81
CA PHE A 285 -18.54 -56.31 51.93
C PHE A 285 -18.10 -57.58 52.64
N LYS A 286 -18.36 -57.67 53.95
CA LYS A 286 -18.07 -58.88 54.73
C LYS A 286 -18.69 -60.11 54.04
N ASP A 287 -17.84 -61.11 53.74
CA ASP A 287 -18.19 -62.34 53.03
C ASP A 287 -18.69 -62.18 51.57
N LEU A 288 -18.44 -61.02 50.94
CA LEU A 288 -18.77 -60.73 49.54
C LEU A 288 -17.49 -60.48 48.71
N SER A 289 -17.55 -60.74 47.41
CA SER A 289 -16.48 -60.44 46.44
C SER A 289 -16.84 -59.23 45.55
N PRO A 290 -16.69 -57.97 46.05
CA PRO A 290 -17.06 -56.79 45.29
C PRO A 290 -16.11 -56.52 44.13
N LYS A 291 -16.61 -55.89 43.06
CA LYS A 291 -15.73 -55.39 42.00
C LYS A 291 -14.97 -54.16 42.52
N PRO A 292 -13.75 -53.87 42.01
CA PRO A 292 -13.01 -52.65 42.38
C PRO A 292 -13.82 -51.36 42.23
N SER A 293 -14.74 -51.30 41.26
CA SER A 293 -15.67 -50.19 41.07
C SER A 293 -16.62 -49.97 42.25
N ASP A 294 -17.01 -51.02 42.97
CA ASP A 294 -17.98 -50.94 44.06
C ASP A 294 -17.33 -50.42 45.35
N ILE A 295 -16.11 -50.86 45.65
CA ILE A 295 -15.26 -50.28 46.70
C ILE A 295 -15.00 -48.79 46.41
N GLN A 296 -14.68 -48.47 45.15
CA GLN A 296 -14.40 -47.09 44.74
C GLN A 296 -15.64 -46.19 44.87
N LYS A 297 -16.86 -46.70 44.63
CA LYS A 297 -18.11 -45.95 44.85
C LYS A 297 -18.31 -45.56 46.31
N ILE A 298 -18.14 -46.51 47.24
CA ILE A 298 -18.29 -46.24 48.68
C ILE A 298 -17.18 -45.30 49.16
N TYR A 299 -15.94 -45.52 48.72
CA TYR A 299 -14.82 -44.62 49.01
C TYR A 299 -15.11 -43.18 48.59
N LYS A 300 -15.55 -42.98 47.33
CA LYS A 300 -15.95 -41.66 46.82
C LYS A 300 -17.09 -41.05 47.62
N LYS A 301 -18.06 -41.85 48.09
CA LYS A 301 -19.19 -41.39 48.92
C LYS A 301 -18.71 -40.86 50.28
N ILE A 302 -17.82 -41.58 50.98
CA ILE A 302 -17.28 -41.16 52.29
C ILE A 302 -16.44 -39.90 52.15
N VAL A 303 -15.48 -39.87 51.21
CA VAL A 303 -14.61 -38.72 50.99
C VAL A 303 -15.42 -37.49 50.58
N SER A 304 -16.42 -37.66 49.70
CA SER A 304 -17.33 -36.59 49.31
C SER A 304 -18.15 -36.06 50.49
N ASN A 305 -18.61 -36.92 51.41
CA ASN A 305 -19.36 -36.49 52.59
C ASN A 305 -18.48 -35.67 53.55
N ARG A 306 -17.22 -36.08 53.74
CA ARG A 306 -16.23 -35.34 54.55
C ARG A 306 -15.94 -33.96 53.96
N GLU A 307 -15.71 -33.88 52.66
CA GLU A 307 -15.41 -32.60 51.97
C GLU A 307 -16.59 -31.62 52.07
N VAL A 308 -17.81 -32.07 51.77
CA VAL A 308 -19.03 -31.24 51.88
C VAL A 308 -19.20 -30.74 53.31
N LYS A 309 -19.08 -31.61 54.32
CA LYS A 309 -19.23 -31.24 55.73
C LYS A 309 -18.18 -30.21 56.16
N LYS A 310 -16.91 -30.44 55.79
CA LYS A 310 -15.81 -29.52 56.07
C LYS A 310 -16.06 -28.14 55.48
N ASN A 311 -16.45 -28.06 54.22
CA ASN A 311 -16.66 -26.78 53.53
C ASN A 311 -17.86 -26.01 54.10
N ILE A 312 -18.96 -26.70 54.43
CA ILE A 312 -20.11 -26.08 55.12
C ILE A 312 -19.70 -25.54 56.49
N GLN A 313 -18.90 -26.30 57.24
CA GLN A 313 -18.40 -25.88 58.54
C GLN A 313 -17.52 -24.62 58.42
N LEU A 314 -16.57 -24.60 57.47
CA LEU A 314 -15.73 -23.42 57.21
C LEU A 314 -16.54 -22.17 56.88
N MET A 315 -17.53 -22.28 56.00
CA MET A 315 -18.43 -21.16 55.68
C MET A 315 -19.21 -20.68 56.91
N THR A 316 -19.64 -21.61 57.78
CA THR A 316 -20.37 -21.28 59.01
C THR A 316 -19.47 -20.61 60.05
N GLU A 317 -18.22 -21.06 60.18
CA GLU A 317 -17.19 -20.46 61.05
C GLU A 317 -16.85 -19.03 60.62
N HIS A 318 -16.95 -18.72 59.33
CA HIS A 318 -16.84 -17.37 58.78
C HIS A 318 -18.14 -16.53 58.89
N GLY A 319 -19.15 -17.00 59.64
CA GLY A 319 -20.34 -16.24 59.98
C GLY A 319 -21.52 -16.35 59.00
N SER A 320 -21.37 -17.06 57.88
CA SER A 320 -22.47 -17.29 56.94
C SER A 320 -23.49 -18.30 57.48
N LYS A 321 -24.78 -18.05 57.25
CA LYS A 321 -25.82 -19.09 57.39
C LYS A 321 -25.81 -19.96 56.14
N VAL A 322 -25.56 -21.26 56.29
CA VAL A 322 -25.41 -22.19 55.15
C VAL A 322 -26.57 -23.18 55.11
N LYS A 323 -27.20 -23.31 53.93
CA LYS A 323 -28.19 -24.36 53.64
C LYS A 323 -27.73 -25.21 52.49
N TYR A 324 -27.85 -26.52 52.62
CA TYR A 324 -27.50 -27.47 51.56
C TYR A 324 -28.74 -28.24 51.12
N PHE A 325 -29.04 -28.19 49.82
CA PHE A 325 -30.12 -28.95 49.20
C PHE A 325 -29.57 -29.98 48.23
N SER A 326 -30.10 -31.20 48.32
CA SER A 326 -29.82 -32.27 47.37
C SER A 326 -30.86 -32.25 46.26
N ALA A 327 -30.48 -31.86 45.04
CA ALA A 327 -31.37 -31.83 43.88
C ALA A 327 -30.63 -32.00 42.56
N ASP A 328 -31.34 -32.49 41.53
CA ASP A 328 -30.87 -32.39 40.15
C ASP A 328 -31.22 -31.00 39.60
N ILE A 329 -30.20 -30.24 39.19
CA ILE A 329 -30.38 -28.89 38.66
C ILE A 329 -31.23 -28.84 37.38
N ARG A 330 -31.34 -29.97 36.68
CA ARG A 330 -32.17 -30.11 35.47
C ARG A 330 -33.66 -30.30 35.80
N ASN A 331 -34.03 -30.55 37.07
CA ASN A 331 -35.41 -30.78 37.46
C ASN A 331 -36.10 -29.47 37.87
N PRO A 332 -37.00 -28.90 37.03
CA PRO A 332 -37.63 -27.62 37.32
C PRO A 332 -38.47 -27.64 38.60
N LYS A 333 -39.13 -28.77 38.92
CA LYS A 333 -40.01 -28.87 40.09
C LYS A 333 -39.21 -28.84 41.39
N GLU A 334 -38.08 -29.55 41.45
CA GLU A 334 -37.20 -29.57 42.62
C GLU A 334 -36.61 -28.18 42.88
N ILE A 335 -36.10 -27.52 41.83
CA ILE A 335 -35.48 -26.20 41.97
C ILE A 335 -36.50 -25.13 42.33
N GLN A 336 -37.69 -25.13 41.73
CA GLN A 336 -38.77 -24.22 42.14
C GLN A 336 -39.17 -24.42 43.60
N THR A 337 -39.20 -25.66 44.08
CA THR A 337 -39.50 -25.98 45.48
C THR A 337 -38.43 -25.42 46.41
N ILE A 338 -37.16 -25.60 46.05
CA ILE A 338 -36.03 -25.05 46.81
C ILE A 338 -36.08 -23.52 46.84
N PHE A 339 -36.26 -22.86 45.69
CA PHE A 339 -36.34 -21.40 45.63
C PHE A 339 -37.52 -20.86 46.45
N LYS A 340 -38.68 -21.52 46.43
CA LYS A 340 -39.81 -21.17 47.31
C LYS A 340 -39.47 -21.34 48.79
N ALA A 341 -38.80 -22.42 49.16
CA ALA A 341 -38.36 -22.64 50.55
C ALA A 341 -37.35 -21.59 51.01
N VAL A 342 -36.38 -21.25 50.16
CA VAL A 342 -35.38 -20.20 50.41
C VAL A 342 -36.05 -18.84 50.62
N ARG A 343 -36.99 -18.46 49.74
CA ARG A 343 -37.76 -17.21 49.92
C ARG A 343 -38.61 -17.21 51.19
N LYS A 344 -39.22 -18.35 51.54
CA LYS A 344 -39.99 -18.46 52.79
C LYS A 344 -39.11 -18.25 54.03
N GLU A 345 -37.85 -18.69 53.98
CA GLU A 345 -36.94 -18.59 55.12
C GLU A 345 -36.17 -17.25 55.16
N PHE A 346 -35.80 -16.69 54.02
CA PHE A 346 -34.88 -15.54 53.92
C PHE A 346 -35.43 -14.33 53.14
N ASN A 347 -36.72 -14.34 52.80
CA ASN A 347 -37.50 -13.31 52.09
C ASN A 347 -37.13 -13.05 50.63
N HIS A 348 -35.86 -13.14 50.23
CA HIS A 348 -35.40 -12.80 48.88
C HIS A 348 -34.20 -13.65 48.45
N ILE A 349 -33.85 -13.57 47.16
CA ILE A 349 -32.60 -14.10 46.59
C ILE A 349 -31.89 -12.94 45.91
N THR A 350 -30.61 -12.74 46.23
CA THR A 350 -29.81 -11.61 45.71
C THR A 350 -28.92 -12.03 44.55
N ALA A 351 -28.36 -13.24 44.62
CA ALA A 351 -27.40 -13.70 43.61
C ALA A 351 -27.56 -15.18 43.28
N VAL A 352 -27.31 -15.51 42.02
CA VAL A 352 -27.26 -16.89 41.53
C VAL A 352 -25.88 -17.14 40.92
N ILE A 353 -25.21 -18.22 41.35
CA ILE A 353 -23.94 -18.68 40.79
C ILE A 353 -24.14 -20.09 40.24
N HIS A 354 -24.03 -20.23 38.94
CA HIS A 354 -24.18 -21.49 38.24
C HIS A 354 -22.84 -22.17 37.95
N GLY A 355 -22.42 -23.08 38.83
CA GLY A 355 -21.20 -23.88 38.69
C GLY A 355 -21.44 -25.37 38.45
N ALA A 356 -22.69 -25.80 38.25
CA ALA A 356 -22.98 -27.19 37.96
C ALA A 356 -22.46 -27.59 36.57
N GLY A 357 -21.83 -28.76 36.48
CA GLY A 357 -21.31 -29.30 35.24
C GLY A 357 -20.75 -30.71 35.43
N VAL A 358 -20.55 -31.40 34.31
CA VAL A 358 -19.92 -32.72 34.24
C VAL A 358 -19.04 -32.78 32.99
N LEU A 359 -18.11 -33.74 32.97
CA LEU A 359 -17.22 -34.01 31.85
C LEU A 359 -17.33 -35.48 31.46
N GLU A 360 -17.35 -35.75 30.16
CA GLU A 360 -17.35 -37.10 29.59
C GLU A 360 -16.51 -37.14 28.30
N ASP A 361 -15.25 -36.73 28.40
CA ASP A 361 -14.42 -36.42 27.24
C ASP A 361 -14.24 -37.61 26.28
N LYS A 362 -14.62 -37.42 25.01
CA LYS A 362 -14.48 -38.36 23.88
C LYS A 362 -14.44 -37.59 22.58
N LEU A 363 -13.67 -38.09 21.61
CA LEU A 363 -13.65 -37.55 20.24
C LEU A 363 -15.07 -37.57 19.66
N ILE A 364 -15.36 -36.64 18.74
CA ILE A 364 -16.69 -36.48 18.13
C ILE A 364 -17.21 -37.80 17.54
N ILE A 365 -16.33 -38.63 16.96
CA ILE A 365 -16.70 -39.91 16.35
C ILE A 365 -17.04 -41.00 17.37
N ASP A 366 -16.44 -40.96 18.56
CA ASP A 366 -16.60 -41.96 19.62
C ASP A 366 -17.65 -41.58 20.66
N LYS A 367 -18.01 -40.29 20.72
CA LYS A 367 -18.92 -39.71 21.70
C LYS A 367 -20.34 -40.25 21.52
N GLN A 368 -20.88 -40.92 22.54
CA GLN A 368 -22.26 -41.41 22.51
C GLN A 368 -23.26 -40.30 22.83
N MET A 369 -24.51 -40.48 22.37
CA MET A 369 -25.53 -39.43 22.45
C MET A 369 -26.03 -39.17 23.88
N ASP A 370 -26.10 -40.21 24.70
CA ASP A 370 -26.38 -40.10 26.12
C ASP A 370 -25.31 -39.29 26.85
N GLN A 371 -24.03 -39.51 26.54
CA GLN A 371 -22.90 -38.74 27.09
C GLN A 371 -22.95 -37.28 26.65
N PHE A 372 -23.16 -37.05 25.34
CA PHE A 372 -23.31 -35.70 24.77
C PHE A 372 -24.45 -34.93 25.46
N CYS A 373 -25.64 -35.55 25.56
CA CYS A 373 -26.78 -34.96 26.25
C CYS A 373 -26.49 -34.74 27.74
N HIS A 374 -25.83 -35.67 28.42
CA HIS A 374 -25.55 -35.55 29.85
C HIS A 374 -24.71 -34.29 30.15
N VAL A 375 -23.63 -34.06 29.39
CA VAL A 375 -22.76 -32.90 29.54
C VAL A 375 -23.48 -31.61 29.14
N LEU A 376 -24.04 -31.57 27.93
CA LEU A 376 -24.70 -30.38 27.39
C LEU A 376 -25.86 -29.93 28.28
N GLU A 377 -26.79 -30.84 28.59
CA GLU A 377 -28.02 -30.49 29.31
C GLU A 377 -27.78 -30.15 30.78
N THR A 378 -26.74 -30.71 31.42
CA THR A 378 -26.44 -30.40 32.83
C THR A 378 -26.17 -28.90 33.04
N LYS A 379 -25.50 -28.25 32.08
CA LYS A 379 -25.26 -26.80 32.09
C LYS A 379 -26.44 -26.03 31.51
N VAL A 380 -26.91 -26.44 30.33
CA VAL A 380 -27.85 -25.64 29.54
C VAL A 380 -29.27 -25.66 30.14
N LYS A 381 -29.83 -26.85 30.43
CA LYS A 381 -31.14 -26.94 31.10
C LYS A 381 -31.06 -26.46 32.54
N GLY A 382 -29.92 -26.68 33.21
CA GLY A 382 -29.69 -26.13 34.54
C GLY A 382 -29.78 -24.60 34.58
N LEU A 383 -29.17 -23.93 33.61
CA LEU A 383 -29.30 -22.49 33.41
C LEU A 383 -30.75 -22.06 33.18
N GLU A 384 -31.46 -22.72 32.27
CA GLU A 384 -32.86 -22.40 31.96
C GLU A 384 -33.76 -22.50 33.21
N VAL A 385 -33.61 -23.58 33.97
CA VAL A 385 -34.34 -23.80 35.23
C VAL A 385 -34.02 -22.70 36.24
N LEU A 386 -32.76 -22.29 36.36
CA LEU A 386 -32.36 -21.23 37.28
C LEU A 386 -32.92 -19.87 36.88
N ILE A 387 -32.81 -19.49 35.61
CA ILE A 387 -33.39 -18.24 35.09
C ILE A 387 -34.89 -18.20 35.37
N SER A 388 -35.60 -19.30 35.09
CA SER A 388 -37.04 -19.41 35.33
C SER A 388 -37.37 -19.32 36.83
N ALA A 389 -36.63 -20.05 37.66
CA ALA A 389 -36.85 -20.08 39.10
C ALA A 389 -36.56 -18.74 39.78
N SER A 390 -35.62 -17.94 39.25
CA SER A 390 -35.22 -16.65 39.83
C SER A 390 -35.99 -15.43 39.31
N LYS A 391 -36.93 -15.59 38.36
CA LYS A 391 -37.74 -14.47 37.82
C LYS A 391 -38.43 -13.59 38.88
N PRO A 392 -38.96 -14.14 40.00
CA PRO A 392 -39.58 -13.32 41.05
C PRO A 392 -38.59 -12.48 41.87
N ASP A 393 -37.28 -12.71 41.74
CA ASP A 393 -36.25 -12.08 42.56
C ASP A 393 -35.63 -10.88 41.87
N LYS A 394 -35.32 -9.84 42.65
CA LYS A 394 -34.50 -8.71 42.20
C LYS A 394 -33.02 -9.05 42.40
N LEU A 395 -32.44 -9.78 41.45
CA LEU A 395 -31.05 -10.21 41.50
C LEU A 395 -30.08 -9.04 41.27
N LYS A 396 -29.01 -8.96 42.07
CA LYS A 396 -27.85 -8.11 41.80
C LYS A 396 -26.83 -8.80 40.89
N TYR A 397 -26.69 -10.12 41.01
CA TYR A 397 -25.67 -10.89 40.28
C TYR A 397 -26.22 -12.23 39.75
N PHE A 398 -25.91 -12.54 38.50
CA PHE A 398 -26.11 -13.87 37.91
C PHE A 398 -24.81 -14.31 37.25
N VAL A 399 -24.05 -15.17 37.92
CA VAL A 399 -22.71 -15.58 37.49
C VAL A 399 -22.72 -17.00 36.94
N LEU A 400 -22.17 -17.20 35.76
CA LEU A 400 -22.07 -18.48 35.07
C LEU A 400 -20.61 -18.93 35.04
N PHE A 401 -20.34 -20.15 35.49
CA PHE A 401 -19.02 -20.74 35.37
C PHE A 401 -18.93 -21.43 34.03
N SER A 402 -18.39 -20.69 33.06
CA SER A 402 -18.05 -21.17 31.73
C SER A 402 -16.63 -21.76 31.73
N SER A 403 -16.07 -22.00 30.55
CA SER A 403 -14.72 -22.56 30.39
C SER A 403 -14.03 -21.98 29.17
N ILE A 404 -12.70 -21.83 29.24
CA ILE A 404 -11.86 -21.46 28.09
C ILE A 404 -12.07 -22.40 26.88
N ALA A 405 -12.53 -23.64 27.11
CA ALA A 405 -12.91 -24.57 26.05
C ALA A 405 -14.05 -24.06 25.15
N ALA A 406 -14.91 -23.16 25.63
CA ALA A 406 -15.89 -22.48 24.78
C ALA A 406 -15.17 -21.66 23.71
N ARG A 407 -14.28 -20.74 24.12
CA ARG A 407 -13.58 -19.80 23.23
C ARG A 407 -12.50 -20.42 22.35
N LEU A 408 -11.78 -21.43 22.83
CA LEU A 408 -10.65 -22.02 22.09
C LEU A 408 -10.94 -23.41 21.51
N GLY A 409 -12.05 -24.04 21.91
CA GLY A 409 -12.26 -25.48 21.71
C GLY A 409 -11.34 -26.31 22.60
N ASN A 410 -11.68 -27.57 22.80
CA ASN A 410 -10.75 -28.54 23.39
C ASN A 410 -11.05 -29.95 22.85
N GLN A 411 -9.99 -30.69 22.53
CA GLN A 411 -10.13 -32.03 21.95
C GLN A 411 -10.93 -32.94 22.87
N GLY A 412 -11.94 -33.63 22.33
CA GLY A 412 -12.82 -34.53 23.07
C GLY A 412 -13.94 -33.86 23.86
N GLN A 413 -14.06 -32.52 23.79
CA GLN A 413 -14.97 -31.73 24.61
C GLN A 413 -15.99 -30.94 23.79
N CYS A 414 -16.46 -31.49 22.65
CA CYS A 414 -17.33 -30.75 21.73
C CYS A 414 -18.64 -30.28 22.39
N ASP A 415 -19.31 -31.15 23.13
CA ASP A 415 -20.51 -30.88 23.91
C ASP A 415 -20.27 -29.90 25.06
N TYR A 416 -19.14 -30.03 25.75
CA TYR A 416 -18.76 -29.12 26.83
C TYR A 416 -18.45 -27.72 26.29
N SER A 417 -17.71 -27.60 25.18
CA SER A 417 -17.47 -26.33 24.48
C SER A 417 -18.77 -25.69 24.02
N MET A 418 -19.68 -26.46 23.42
CA MET A 418 -21.01 -25.99 23.05
C MET A 418 -21.78 -25.47 24.26
N ALA A 419 -21.87 -26.26 25.34
CA ALA A 419 -22.61 -25.91 26.55
C ALA A 419 -22.14 -24.60 27.17
N ASN A 420 -20.83 -24.41 27.27
CA ASN A 420 -20.23 -23.23 27.86
C ASN A 420 -20.35 -21.99 26.95
N GLU A 421 -20.27 -22.15 25.62
CA GLU A 421 -20.53 -21.05 24.69
C GLU A 421 -21.99 -20.59 24.77
N ILE A 422 -22.95 -21.51 24.99
CA ILE A 422 -24.36 -21.16 25.26
C ILE A 422 -24.47 -20.31 26.52
N LEU A 423 -23.78 -20.68 27.61
CA LEU A 423 -23.76 -19.85 28.83
C LEU A 423 -23.26 -18.43 28.51
N ASN A 424 -22.19 -18.31 27.73
CA ASN A 424 -21.62 -17.02 27.33
C ASN A 424 -22.64 -16.16 26.56
N LYS A 425 -23.31 -16.75 25.56
CA LYS A 425 -24.28 -16.02 24.72
C LYS A 425 -25.55 -15.67 25.48
N THR A 426 -26.00 -16.52 26.41
CA THR A 426 -27.12 -16.20 27.28
C THR A 426 -26.76 -15.07 28.25
N ALA A 427 -25.56 -15.06 28.83
CA ALA A 427 -25.11 -13.95 29.68
C ALA A 427 -25.05 -12.63 28.91
N GLN A 428 -24.53 -12.64 27.68
CA GLN A 428 -24.50 -11.46 26.79
C GLN A 428 -25.89 -10.90 26.54
N LYS A 429 -26.84 -11.78 26.16
CA LYS A 429 -28.23 -11.38 25.91
C LYS A 429 -28.88 -10.78 27.17
N LEU A 430 -28.78 -11.47 28.30
CA LEU A 430 -29.42 -11.03 29.55
C LEU A 430 -28.78 -9.76 30.13
N ALA A 431 -27.45 -9.60 30.00
CA ALA A 431 -26.75 -8.39 30.39
C ALA A 431 -27.23 -7.15 29.62
N PHE A 432 -27.63 -7.34 28.37
CA PHE A 432 -28.24 -6.28 27.55
C PHE A 432 -29.70 -6.03 27.95
N GLU A 433 -30.49 -7.09 28.16
CA GLU A 433 -31.93 -6.99 28.47
C GLU A 433 -32.23 -6.48 29.89
N ASN A 434 -31.28 -6.60 30.83
CA ASN A 434 -31.49 -6.21 32.22
C ASN A 434 -30.23 -5.58 32.82
N SER A 435 -30.23 -4.25 32.91
CA SER A 435 -29.13 -3.46 33.49
C SER A 435 -29.02 -3.51 35.01
N ASP A 436 -30.10 -3.92 35.71
CA ASP A 436 -30.14 -3.93 37.18
C ASP A 436 -29.45 -5.16 37.77
N CYS A 437 -29.28 -6.21 36.97
CA CYS A 437 -28.57 -7.43 37.35
C CYS A 437 -27.30 -7.57 36.52
N LYS A 438 -26.18 -7.83 37.20
CA LYS A 438 -24.92 -8.12 36.53
C LYS A 438 -24.85 -9.59 36.11
N PHE A 439 -25.12 -9.84 34.84
CA PHE A 439 -24.91 -11.13 34.20
C PHE A 439 -23.45 -11.28 33.78
N LEU A 440 -22.78 -12.31 34.29
CA LEU A 440 -21.35 -12.51 34.09
C LEU A 440 -21.06 -13.98 33.78
N SER A 441 -20.54 -14.27 32.60
CA SER A 441 -20.00 -15.57 32.24
C SER A 441 -18.48 -15.57 32.30
N ILE A 442 -17.92 -16.38 33.21
CA ILE A 442 -16.48 -16.48 33.41
C ILE A 442 -15.97 -17.75 32.74
N ASN A 443 -15.21 -17.59 31.66
CA ASN A 443 -14.51 -18.68 30.99
C ASN A 443 -13.24 -19.02 31.77
N TRP A 444 -13.36 -19.96 32.70
CA TRP A 444 -12.23 -20.38 33.52
C TRP A 444 -11.24 -21.26 32.73
N GLY A 445 -9.96 -20.98 32.90
CA GLY A 445 -8.87 -21.93 32.69
C GLY A 445 -8.93 -23.07 33.72
N PRO A 446 -8.03 -24.06 33.62
CA PRO A 446 -8.07 -25.22 34.52
C PRO A 446 -7.67 -24.83 35.96
N TRP A 447 -8.41 -25.29 36.96
CA TRP A 447 -8.16 -25.01 38.38
C TRP A 447 -7.34 -26.13 39.07
N GLU A 448 -6.66 -25.81 40.17
CA GLU A 448 -5.96 -26.77 41.05
C GLU A 448 -6.90 -27.62 41.93
N GLY A 449 -8.18 -27.71 41.57
CA GLY A 449 -9.19 -28.50 42.27
C GLY A 449 -10.46 -28.67 41.44
N GLY A 450 -11.44 -29.41 41.97
CA GLY A 450 -12.69 -29.70 41.27
C GLY A 450 -12.55 -30.81 40.23
N MET A 451 -12.76 -30.49 38.95
CA MET A 451 -12.79 -31.48 37.85
C MET A 451 -11.39 -31.94 37.38
N VAL A 452 -10.31 -31.30 37.86
CA VAL A 452 -8.94 -31.66 37.50
C VAL A 452 -8.36 -32.62 38.55
N GLU A 453 -8.31 -33.91 38.21
CA GLU A 453 -7.66 -34.93 39.05
C GLU A 453 -6.12 -34.88 38.95
N ALA A 454 -5.41 -35.51 39.90
CA ALA A 454 -3.95 -35.48 39.98
C ALA A 454 -3.23 -36.02 38.71
N SER A 455 -3.86 -36.95 37.99
CA SER A 455 -3.38 -37.46 36.70
C SER A 455 -3.45 -36.40 35.60
N LEU A 456 -4.57 -35.66 35.53
CA LEU A 456 -4.82 -34.60 34.55
C LEU A 456 -3.98 -33.35 34.82
N LYS A 457 -3.69 -33.05 36.09
CA LYS A 457 -2.74 -31.99 36.50
C LYS A 457 -1.37 -32.16 35.83
N LYS A 458 -0.83 -33.38 35.77
CA LYS A 458 0.45 -33.66 35.09
C LYS A 458 0.36 -33.41 33.58
N GLU A 459 -0.78 -33.66 32.96
CA GLU A 459 -0.96 -33.45 31.52
C GLU A 459 -1.08 -31.96 31.15
N PHE A 460 -1.82 -31.17 31.93
CA PHE A 460 -1.88 -29.71 31.75
C PHE A 460 -0.51 -29.05 31.92
N LEU A 461 0.24 -29.44 32.94
CA LEU A 461 1.61 -28.95 33.15
C LEU A 461 2.55 -29.34 32.01
N LYS A 462 2.43 -30.56 31.46
CA LYS A 462 3.18 -30.99 30.26
C LYS A 462 2.84 -30.17 29.01
N LYS A 463 1.59 -29.71 28.88
CA LYS A 463 1.14 -28.82 27.80
C LYS A 463 1.48 -27.34 28.05
N GLY A 464 2.20 -27.02 29.15
CA GLY A 464 2.57 -25.66 29.53
C GLY A 464 1.40 -24.82 30.04
N ILE A 465 0.30 -25.47 30.45
CA ILE A 465 -0.90 -24.81 30.98
C ILE A 465 -0.80 -24.85 32.51
N GLU A 466 -0.56 -23.69 33.14
CA GLU A 466 -0.63 -23.55 34.59
C GLU A 466 -2.06 -23.68 35.08
N LEU A 467 -2.22 -24.22 36.29
CA LEU A 467 -3.51 -24.35 36.95
C LEU A 467 -3.77 -23.13 37.85
N ILE A 468 -5.03 -22.69 37.89
CA ILE A 468 -5.50 -21.59 38.75
C ILE A 468 -5.59 -22.10 40.19
N PRO A 469 -4.84 -21.54 41.15
CA PRO A 469 -4.99 -21.90 42.56
C PRO A 469 -6.42 -21.59 43.06
N LEU A 470 -6.95 -22.45 43.94
CA LEU A 470 -8.34 -22.34 44.41
C LEU A 470 -8.65 -20.97 45.04
N LYS A 471 -7.72 -20.43 45.84
CA LYS A 471 -7.89 -19.13 46.49
C LYS A 471 -7.86 -17.99 45.45
N ASP A 472 -6.85 -17.96 44.58
CA ASP A 472 -6.71 -16.91 43.57
C ASP A 472 -7.92 -16.84 42.64
N GLY A 473 -8.45 -17.99 42.22
CA GLY A 473 -9.66 -18.06 41.40
C GLY A 473 -10.91 -17.57 42.15
N ALA A 474 -11.05 -17.95 43.43
CA ALA A 474 -12.16 -17.50 44.28
C ALA A 474 -12.12 -15.99 44.52
N GLU A 475 -10.95 -15.42 44.79
CA GLU A 475 -10.75 -13.97 44.89
C GLU A 475 -11.07 -13.27 43.56
N GLN A 476 -10.67 -13.85 42.43
CA GLN A 476 -10.93 -13.27 41.12
C GLN A 476 -12.41 -13.25 40.78
N LEU A 477 -13.18 -14.27 41.16
CA LEU A 477 -14.64 -14.26 41.03
C LEU A 477 -15.24 -13.01 41.69
N LEU A 478 -14.86 -12.75 42.95
CA LEU A 478 -15.38 -11.60 43.70
C LEU A 478 -14.96 -10.27 43.06
N LYS A 479 -13.73 -10.18 42.53
CA LYS A 479 -13.25 -9.02 41.77
C LYS A 479 -14.09 -8.77 40.52
N GLU A 480 -14.39 -9.82 39.74
CA GLU A 480 -15.23 -9.68 38.55
C GLU A 480 -16.67 -9.31 38.90
N MET A 481 -17.25 -9.91 39.95
CA MET A 481 -18.58 -9.53 40.47
C MET A 481 -18.58 -8.04 40.85
N GLY A 482 -17.55 -7.57 41.55
CA GLY A 482 -17.40 -6.17 41.94
C GLY A 482 -16.95 -5.20 40.85
N ASN A 483 -16.65 -5.63 39.62
CA ASN A 483 -16.19 -4.71 38.57
C ASN A 483 -17.25 -3.62 38.28
N ILE A 484 -16.91 -2.36 38.53
CA ILE A 484 -17.77 -1.21 38.25
C ILE A 484 -17.38 -0.47 36.96
N GLU A 485 -16.23 -0.81 36.38
CA GLU A 485 -15.71 -0.24 35.14
C GLU A 485 -16.04 -1.18 33.98
N GLY A 486 -17.20 -0.97 33.35
CA GLY A 486 -17.68 -1.73 32.20
C GLY A 486 -18.60 -2.91 32.54
N ASN A 487 -19.55 -3.19 31.65
CA ASN A 487 -20.37 -4.39 31.68
C ASN A 487 -19.73 -5.41 30.74
N ASP A 488 -18.78 -6.20 31.24
CA ASP A 488 -18.13 -7.29 30.50
C ASP A 488 -18.90 -8.60 30.77
N PRO A 489 -19.94 -8.95 30.00
CA PRO A 489 -20.76 -10.14 30.26
C PRO A 489 -20.01 -11.45 30.00
N GLU A 490 -18.89 -11.39 29.28
CA GLU A 490 -18.02 -12.54 29.02
C GLU A 490 -16.56 -12.17 29.29
N VAL A 491 -15.92 -12.90 30.21
CA VAL A 491 -14.49 -12.72 30.55
C VAL A 491 -13.77 -14.06 30.51
N ILE A 492 -12.48 -14.03 30.20
CA ILE A 492 -11.61 -15.22 30.18
C ILE A 492 -10.57 -15.05 31.28
N ILE A 493 -10.51 -16.02 32.19
CA ILE A 493 -9.58 -16.00 33.33
C ILE A 493 -8.68 -17.22 33.26
N GLY A 494 -7.37 -16.98 33.16
CA GLY A 494 -6.34 -18.02 33.10
C GLY A 494 -5.27 -17.83 34.18
N ALA A 495 -4.54 -18.89 34.48
CA ALA A 495 -3.27 -18.75 35.20
C ALA A 495 -2.26 -17.98 34.32
N GLN A 496 -1.36 -17.22 34.93
CA GLN A 496 -0.37 -16.45 34.20
C GLN A 496 0.43 -17.39 33.30
N VAL A 497 0.28 -17.21 31.98
CA VAL A 497 1.19 -17.83 31.04
C VAL A 497 2.54 -17.17 31.34
N LEU A 498 3.51 -17.94 31.86
CA LEU A 498 4.92 -17.56 31.75
C LEU A 498 5.06 -17.07 30.33
N LYS A 499 5.32 -15.77 30.13
CA LYS A 499 5.48 -15.15 28.80
C LYS A 499 6.09 -16.24 27.95
N LYS A 500 5.36 -16.74 26.93
CA LYS A 500 6.04 -17.48 25.87
C LYS A 500 7.25 -16.62 25.60
N GLU A 501 8.44 -17.15 25.84
CA GLU A 501 9.67 -16.44 25.47
C GLU A 501 9.32 -15.84 24.11
N LYS A 502 9.44 -14.51 23.97
CA LYS A 502 9.40 -13.87 22.63
C LYS A 502 10.11 -14.89 21.75
N PRO A 503 9.43 -15.50 20.75
CA PRO A 503 9.90 -16.72 20.13
C PRO A 503 11.37 -16.51 19.89
N LYS A 504 12.22 -17.28 20.59
CA LYS A 504 13.67 -17.06 20.67
C LYS A 504 14.08 -16.59 19.30
N GLU A 505 14.58 -15.35 19.20
CA GLU A 505 14.77 -14.71 17.89
C GLU A 505 15.34 -15.79 16.98
N PRO A 506 14.61 -16.16 15.91
CA PRO A 506 14.96 -17.30 15.10
C PRO A 506 16.42 -17.08 14.76
N GLY A 507 17.33 -18.00 15.10
CA GLY A 507 18.76 -17.77 14.86
C GLY A 507 18.95 -17.36 13.41
N LEU A 508 19.08 -16.06 13.17
CA LEU A 508 19.09 -15.47 11.85
C LEU A 508 20.55 -15.52 11.42
N SER A 509 20.81 -16.21 10.32
CA SER A 509 22.14 -16.24 9.72
C SER A 509 22.16 -15.32 8.50
N LYS A 510 23.28 -14.63 8.30
CA LYS A 510 23.53 -13.84 7.10
C LYS A 510 23.47 -14.75 5.87
N ALA A 511 22.48 -14.53 5.01
CA ALA A 511 22.25 -15.30 3.80
C ALA A 511 22.84 -14.62 2.56
N MET A 512 22.86 -13.28 2.55
CA MET A 512 23.37 -12.48 1.43
C MET A 512 23.86 -11.12 1.90
N THR A 513 24.79 -10.52 1.15
CA THR A 513 25.18 -9.12 1.28
C THR A 513 25.05 -8.45 -0.08
N LEU A 514 24.46 -7.25 -0.09
CA LEU A 514 24.28 -6.42 -1.28
C LEU A 514 24.76 -5.01 -0.97
N SER A 515 25.40 -4.36 -1.94
CA SER A 515 25.81 -2.96 -1.84
C SER A 515 24.82 -2.09 -2.59
N PHE A 516 24.34 -1.03 -1.96
CA PHE A 516 23.50 -0.01 -2.60
C PHE A 516 24.23 1.32 -2.60
N GLY A 517 24.28 1.95 -3.77
CA GLY A 517 24.80 3.29 -4.03
C GLY A 517 24.60 3.62 -5.50
N LEU A 518 24.88 4.85 -5.91
CA LEU A 518 24.68 5.27 -7.31
C LEU A 518 25.59 4.51 -8.28
N SER A 519 26.71 3.92 -7.81
CA SER A 519 27.63 3.18 -8.66
C SER A 519 27.21 1.71 -8.84
N SER A 520 26.66 1.08 -7.79
CA SER A 520 26.16 -0.30 -7.83
C SER A 520 24.73 -0.40 -8.35
N THR A 521 23.89 0.57 -8.02
CA THR A 521 22.44 0.60 -8.29
C THR A 521 22.03 1.94 -8.93
N PRO A 522 22.31 2.17 -10.22
CA PRO A 522 22.08 3.46 -10.89
C PRO A 522 20.63 3.97 -10.82
N VAL A 523 19.63 3.08 -10.76
CA VAL A 523 18.21 3.46 -10.66
C VAL A 523 17.89 4.32 -9.42
N LEU A 524 18.73 4.29 -8.38
CA LEU A 524 18.56 5.17 -7.21
C LEU A 524 18.70 6.67 -7.55
N ALA A 525 19.30 7.01 -8.69
CA ALA A 525 19.33 8.39 -9.19
C ALA A 525 17.92 8.96 -9.43
N ASP A 526 16.96 8.08 -9.71
CA ASP A 526 15.56 8.38 -9.99
C ASP A 526 14.62 8.10 -8.80
N HIS A 527 15.16 7.75 -7.63
CA HIS A 527 14.39 7.58 -6.39
C HIS A 527 14.98 8.43 -5.27
N LYS A 528 14.69 9.74 -5.30
CA LYS A 528 15.25 10.72 -4.37
C LYS A 528 14.17 11.37 -3.51
N ILE A 529 14.38 11.38 -2.20
CA ILE A 529 13.54 12.12 -1.26
C ILE A 529 14.41 13.16 -0.56
N ALA A 530 13.98 14.42 -0.62
CA ALA A 530 14.75 15.59 -0.19
C ALA A 530 16.13 15.68 -0.88
N GLY A 531 16.20 15.29 -2.16
CA GLY A 531 17.43 15.25 -2.96
C GLY A 531 18.36 14.07 -2.68
N GLU A 532 18.09 13.26 -1.64
CA GLU A 532 18.93 12.11 -1.27
C GLU A 532 18.44 10.82 -1.92
N PRO A 533 19.32 10.01 -2.54
CA PRO A 533 18.98 8.67 -3.02
C PRO A 533 18.51 7.78 -1.87
N ILE A 534 17.38 7.11 -2.05
CA ILE A 534 16.80 6.19 -1.08
C ILE A 534 16.38 4.90 -1.77
N VAL A 535 16.61 3.74 -1.15
CA VAL A 535 16.24 2.45 -1.75
C VAL A 535 14.71 2.30 -1.73
N PRO A 536 14.06 2.03 -2.89
CA PRO A 536 12.62 1.75 -2.97
C PRO A 536 12.18 0.62 -2.05
N PHE A 537 11.00 0.76 -1.44
CA PHE A 537 10.43 -0.30 -0.58
C PHE A 537 10.18 -1.59 -1.37
N ALA A 538 9.81 -1.48 -2.65
CA ALA A 538 9.66 -2.59 -3.58
C ALA A 538 10.98 -3.38 -3.78
N LEU A 539 12.13 -2.70 -3.85
CA LEU A 539 13.43 -3.38 -3.96
C LEU A 539 13.83 -4.10 -2.68
N LEU A 540 13.47 -3.58 -1.50
CA LEU A 540 13.68 -4.30 -0.24
C LEU A 540 12.87 -5.59 -0.20
N MET A 541 11.62 -5.54 -0.67
CA MET A 541 10.76 -6.73 -0.79
C MET A 541 11.38 -7.77 -1.76
N GLU A 542 11.93 -7.33 -2.89
CA GLU A 542 12.62 -8.21 -3.85
C GLU A 542 13.87 -8.84 -3.22
N CYS A 543 14.67 -8.08 -2.46
CA CYS A 543 15.85 -8.60 -1.77
C CYS A 543 15.48 -9.72 -0.79
N HIS A 544 14.40 -9.56 -0.04
CA HIS A 544 13.85 -10.61 0.83
C HIS A 544 13.46 -11.85 0.01
N ALA A 545 12.63 -11.66 -1.02
CA ALA A 545 12.11 -12.75 -1.86
C ALA A 545 13.23 -13.55 -2.54
N HIS A 546 14.19 -12.83 -3.15
CA HIS A 546 15.32 -13.43 -3.84
C HIS A 546 16.23 -14.23 -2.89
N ALA A 547 16.56 -13.66 -1.72
CA ALA A 547 17.40 -14.35 -0.74
C ALA A 547 16.76 -15.67 -0.29
N ALA A 548 15.44 -15.68 -0.08
CA ALA A 548 14.71 -16.88 0.33
C ALA A 548 14.70 -17.96 -0.75
N GLU A 549 14.36 -17.64 -2.01
CA GLU A 549 14.40 -18.62 -3.11
C GLU A 549 15.81 -19.17 -3.32
N LYS A 550 16.83 -18.30 -3.34
CA LYS A 550 18.22 -18.71 -3.56
C LYS A 550 18.71 -19.71 -2.52
N ASN A 551 18.30 -19.54 -1.26
CA ASN A 551 18.72 -20.40 -0.15
C ASN A 551 17.82 -21.64 0.03
N ASN A 552 16.74 -21.78 -0.76
CA ASN A 552 15.82 -22.91 -0.67
C ASN A 552 15.47 -23.44 -2.08
N PRO A 553 16.43 -24.09 -2.75
CA PRO A 553 16.23 -24.63 -4.10
C PRO A 553 15.01 -25.57 -4.18
N GLY A 554 14.25 -25.47 -5.27
CA GLY A 554 13.03 -26.27 -5.48
C GLY A 554 11.76 -25.65 -4.91
N LEU A 555 11.86 -24.56 -4.15
CA LEU A 555 10.72 -23.76 -3.70
C LEU A 555 10.70 -22.40 -4.42
N MET A 556 9.50 -21.87 -4.62
CA MET A 556 9.21 -20.58 -5.23
C MET A 556 8.63 -19.63 -4.18
N PHE A 557 8.96 -18.34 -4.29
CA PHE A 557 8.34 -17.29 -3.51
C PHE A 557 6.86 -17.19 -3.85
N SER A 558 6.00 -17.26 -2.82
CA SER A 558 4.54 -17.17 -2.97
C SER A 558 3.96 -15.98 -2.21
N GLY A 559 4.71 -15.34 -1.30
CA GLY A 559 4.23 -14.19 -0.55
C GLY A 559 5.10 -13.84 0.66
N MET A 560 4.71 -12.80 1.37
CA MET A 560 5.31 -12.41 2.65
C MET A 560 4.23 -11.89 3.61
N ASP A 561 4.42 -12.15 4.89
CA ASP A 561 3.57 -11.71 5.99
C ASP A 561 4.31 -10.71 6.87
N ASN A 562 3.56 -9.74 7.40
CA ASN A 562 4.04 -8.73 8.34
C ASN A 562 5.28 -7.97 7.85
N MET A 563 5.31 -7.60 6.57
CA MET A 563 6.42 -6.83 6.02
C MET A 563 6.40 -5.42 6.60
N ARG A 564 7.41 -5.09 7.41
CA ARG A 564 7.51 -3.81 8.09
C ARG A 564 8.75 -3.05 7.61
N LEU A 565 8.55 -1.79 7.24
CA LEU A 565 9.63 -0.83 7.03
C LEU A 565 9.90 -0.09 8.34
N LEU A 566 11.06 -0.34 8.95
CA LEU A 566 11.48 0.31 10.19
C LEU A 566 12.30 1.57 9.90
N LYS A 567 13.21 1.50 8.94
CA LYS A 567 14.07 2.62 8.54
C LYS A 567 14.47 2.49 7.07
N GLY A 568 14.22 3.54 6.28
CA GLY A 568 14.67 3.61 4.90
C GLY A 568 16.20 3.53 4.77
N ILE A 569 16.68 2.98 3.65
CA ILE A 569 18.11 2.83 3.34
C ILE A 569 18.51 4.00 2.47
N LYS A 570 19.44 4.84 2.97
CA LYS A 570 19.94 6.04 2.29
C LYS A 570 21.45 5.90 2.10
N PRO A 571 21.93 5.48 0.92
CA PRO A 571 23.36 5.36 0.65
C PRO A 571 24.12 6.69 0.69
N GLY A 572 23.42 7.80 0.44
CA GLY A 572 24.06 9.10 0.26
C GLY A 572 24.89 9.12 -1.04
N GLY A 573 26.06 9.75 -0.99
CA GLY A 573 27.03 9.74 -2.10
C GLY A 573 27.95 8.52 -2.14
N ASN A 574 27.85 7.61 -1.17
CA ASN A 574 28.73 6.45 -1.01
C ASN A 574 27.97 5.13 -1.23
N GLU A 575 28.71 4.02 -1.31
CA GLU A 575 28.15 2.67 -1.26
C GLU A 575 27.83 2.27 0.19
N LEU A 576 26.69 1.62 0.38
CA LEU A 576 26.23 1.10 1.66
C LEU A 576 25.92 -0.39 1.54
N ASP A 577 26.65 -1.20 2.31
CA ASP A 577 26.39 -2.63 2.41
C ASP A 577 25.18 -2.92 3.30
N ILE A 578 24.31 -3.78 2.80
CA ILE A 578 23.17 -4.33 3.51
C ILE A 578 23.30 -5.84 3.60
N HIS A 579 22.88 -6.40 4.72
CA HIS A 579 22.90 -7.83 5.00
C HIS A 579 21.47 -8.35 5.08
N ILE A 580 21.16 -9.37 4.28
CA ILE A 580 19.88 -10.07 4.32
C ILE A 580 20.08 -11.32 5.17
N ASN A 581 19.37 -11.39 6.27
CA ASN A 581 19.43 -12.52 7.21
C ASN A 581 18.16 -13.36 7.11
N LEU A 582 18.33 -14.67 7.12
CA LEU A 582 17.23 -15.64 7.05
C LEU A 582 17.27 -16.56 8.26
N GLY A 583 16.09 -16.91 8.77
CA GLY A 583 15.95 -17.98 9.76
C GLY A 583 15.72 -19.34 9.11
N LYS A 584 15.62 -20.38 9.94
CA LYS A 584 15.31 -21.73 9.46
C LYS A 584 13.97 -21.76 8.71
N CYS A 585 14.00 -22.32 7.51
CA CYS A 585 12.81 -22.67 6.73
C CYS A 585 12.04 -23.77 7.46
N LYS A 586 10.77 -23.50 7.81
CA LYS A 586 9.91 -24.47 8.51
C LYS A 586 8.73 -24.86 7.63
N PRO A 587 8.44 -26.17 7.49
CA PRO A 587 7.23 -26.60 6.80
C PRO A 587 5.98 -26.19 7.58
N GLY A 588 5.02 -25.59 6.88
CA GLY A 588 3.64 -25.38 7.31
C GLY A 588 2.71 -26.46 6.75
N LYS A 589 1.39 -26.21 6.74
CA LYS A 589 0.42 -27.19 6.21
C LYS A 589 0.58 -27.41 4.70
N ASN A 590 0.72 -26.33 3.94
CA ASN A 590 0.79 -26.32 2.46
C ASN A 590 1.78 -25.25 1.94
N ASP A 591 2.70 -24.82 2.80
CA ASP A 591 3.67 -23.78 2.53
C ASP A 591 4.93 -24.01 3.37
N PHE A 592 5.97 -23.23 3.10
CA PHE A 592 7.16 -23.14 3.90
C PHE A 592 7.31 -21.69 4.37
N LYS A 593 7.59 -21.51 5.66
CA LYS A 593 7.72 -20.18 6.25
C LYS A 593 9.11 -19.96 6.81
N MET A 594 9.66 -18.77 6.57
CA MET A 594 10.91 -18.36 7.19
C MET A 594 10.89 -16.88 7.57
N PRO A 595 11.44 -16.50 8.73
CA PRO A 595 11.63 -15.11 9.08
C PRO A 595 12.82 -14.53 8.30
N SER A 596 12.74 -13.24 7.94
CA SER A 596 13.82 -12.53 7.27
C SER A 596 13.97 -11.10 7.78
N THR A 597 15.21 -10.62 7.84
CA THR A 597 15.54 -9.22 8.17
C THR A 597 16.56 -8.66 7.20
N ILE A 598 16.49 -7.34 6.97
CA ILE A 598 17.55 -6.58 6.30
C ILE A 598 18.20 -5.65 7.32
N THR A 599 19.52 -5.70 7.42
CA THR A 599 20.32 -4.91 8.36
C THR A 599 21.47 -4.16 7.68
N SER A 600 21.98 -3.08 8.26
CA SER A 600 23.25 -2.45 7.87
C SER A 600 24.10 -2.08 9.11
N GLY A 601 25.42 -2.05 8.98
CA GLY A 601 26.37 -1.69 10.05
C GLY A 601 27.81 -2.14 9.77
N ALA A 602 28.79 -1.49 10.41
CA ALA A 602 30.18 -1.97 10.44
C ALA A 602 30.28 -3.23 11.31
N LEU A 603 31.27 -4.10 11.05
CA LEU A 603 31.52 -5.35 11.79
C LEU A 603 31.53 -5.18 13.33
N ASP A 604 31.77 -3.95 13.83
CA ASP A 604 32.00 -3.65 15.25
C ASP A 604 30.95 -2.71 15.92
N ASN A 605 29.80 -2.41 15.28
CA ASN A 605 28.75 -1.53 15.85
C ASN A 605 27.34 -2.16 15.69
N PRO A 606 26.30 -1.80 16.48
CA PRO A 606 25.03 -2.52 16.46
C PRO A 606 24.33 -2.35 15.11
N SER A 607 24.09 -3.48 14.45
CA SER A 607 23.41 -3.57 13.16
C SER A 607 22.03 -2.91 13.22
N PHE A 608 21.80 -1.86 12.41
CA PHE A 608 20.48 -1.26 12.27
C PHE A 608 19.57 -2.19 11.46
N ILE A 609 18.36 -2.46 11.94
CA ILE A 609 17.35 -3.23 11.20
C ILE A 609 16.50 -2.27 10.35
N HIS A 610 16.51 -2.47 9.05
CA HIS A 610 15.76 -1.67 8.07
C HIS A 610 14.37 -2.22 7.81
N SER A 611 14.25 -3.53 7.67
CA SER A 611 12.99 -4.23 7.46
C SER A 611 12.98 -5.62 8.05
N ASN A 612 11.78 -6.13 8.34
CA ASN A 612 11.56 -7.52 8.71
C ASN A 612 10.23 -8.04 8.15
N CYS A 613 10.17 -9.35 7.92
CA CYS A 613 8.98 -10.04 7.45
C CYS A 613 9.07 -11.55 7.74
N THR A 614 7.97 -12.27 7.47
CA THR A 614 7.96 -13.72 7.31
C THR A 614 7.68 -14.06 5.86
N ILE A 615 8.63 -14.70 5.19
CA ILE A 615 8.53 -15.11 3.79
C ILE A 615 7.78 -16.45 3.70
N ILE A 616 6.94 -16.58 2.68
CA ILE A 616 6.18 -17.78 2.33
C ILE A 616 6.72 -18.32 1.01
N LEU A 617 7.21 -19.56 1.03
CA LEU A 617 7.61 -20.32 -0.14
C LEU A 617 6.65 -21.49 -0.39
N LYS A 618 6.52 -21.91 -1.65
CA LYS A 618 5.73 -23.08 -2.08
C LYS A 618 6.41 -23.81 -3.24
N ASP A 619 6.05 -25.06 -3.45
CA ASP A 619 6.42 -25.83 -4.64
C ASP A 619 5.75 -25.31 -5.92
N ARG A 620 4.54 -24.75 -5.80
CA ARG A 620 3.79 -24.09 -6.88
C ARG A 620 3.01 -22.88 -6.38
N LEU A 621 2.80 -21.91 -7.26
CA LEU A 621 1.97 -20.75 -6.96
C LEU A 621 0.50 -21.16 -6.78
N PRO A 622 -0.22 -20.54 -5.82
CA PRO A 622 -1.65 -20.76 -5.64
C PRO A 622 -2.45 -20.24 -6.83
N LYS A 623 -3.62 -20.84 -7.08
CA LYS A 623 -4.55 -20.33 -8.10
C LYS A 623 -5.02 -18.91 -7.76
N PRO A 624 -5.20 -18.05 -8.79
CA PRO A 624 -5.66 -16.68 -8.59
C PRO A 624 -7.09 -16.67 -8.03
N PRO A 625 -7.42 -15.74 -7.10
CA PRO A 625 -8.79 -15.56 -6.65
C PRO A 625 -9.69 -15.00 -7.76
N ALA A 626 -10.99 -15.33 -7.73
CA ALA A 626 -11.97 -14.79 -8.67
C ALA A 626 -12.41 -13.38 -8.25
N LEU A 627 -12.36 -12.42 -9.18
CA LEU A 627 -12.80 -11.04 -8.97
C LEU A 627 -14.32 -10.91 -9.21
N SER A 628 -15.05 -10.30 -8.28
CA SER A 628 -16.49 -10.00 -8.47
C SER A 628 -16.70 -8.74 -9.31
N LYS A 629 -17.81 -8.66 -10.04
CA LYS A 629 -18.25 -7.44 -10.73
C LYS A 629 -18.48 -6.25 -9.77
N ALA A 630 -18.68 -6.48 -8.47
CA ALA A 630 -18.77 -5.44 -7.46
C ALA A 630 -17.40 -4.83 -7.05
N ALA A 631 -16.29 -5.37 -7.57
CA ALA A 631 -14.93 -4.85 -7.29
C ALA A 631 -14.58 -3.60 -8.11
N PHE A 632 -15.41 -3.24 -9.09
CA PHE A 632 -15.21 -2.04 -9.90
C PHE A 632 -15.77 -0.83 -9.15
N MET A 633 -14.89 0.14 -8.86
CA MET A 633 -15.26 1.42 -8.28
C MET A 633 -15.78 2.35 -9.39
N GLU A 634 -16.76 3.19 -9.09
CA GLU A 634 -17.08 4.31 -9.96
C GLU A 634 -15.96 5.35 -9.86
N LEU A 635 -15.20 5.53 -10.94
CA LEU A 635 -14.05 6.41 -10.98
C LEU A 635 -14.39 7.70 -11.72
N LYS A 636 -13.91 8.82 -11.17
CA LYS A 636 -13.90 10.12 -11.82
C LYS A 636 -12.53 10.36 -12.48
N PRO A 637 -12.46 11.18 -13.55
CA PRO A 637 -11.19 11.55 -14.16
C PRO A 637 -10.24 12.15 -13.14
N PHE A 638 -8.97 11.75 -13.19
CA PHE A 638 -7.93 12.34 -12.36
C PHE A 638 -7.61 13.76 -12.86
N PRO A 639 -7.47 14.78 -12.00
CA PRO A 639 -7.44 16.19 -12.42
C PRO A 639 -6.11 16.63 -13.04
N LYS A 640 -5.09 15.78 -13.04
CA LYS A 640 -3.74 16.07 -13.56
C LYS A 640 -3.34 15.06 -14.63
N THR A 641 -2.55 15.52 -15.60
CA THR A 641 -1.89 14.62 -16.55
C THR A 641 -0.80 13.82 -15.85
N ILE A 642 -0.33 12.73 -16.46
CA ILE A 642 0.77 11.92 -15.91
C ILE A 642 2.05 12.75 -15.77
N LYS A 643 2.36 13.59 -16.77
CA LYS A 643 3.51 14.51 -16.70
C LYS A 643 3.40 15.44 -15.48
N GLN A 644 2.20 15.98 -15.23
CA GLN A 644 1.93 16.80 -14.04
C GLN A 644 1.97 16.00 -12.73
N ALA A 645 1.51 14.76 -12.72
CA ALA A 645 1.56 13.90 -11.54
C ALA A 645 3.02 13.63 -11.11
N TYR A 646 3.91 13.35 -12.08
CA TYR A 646 5.34 13.19 -11.82
C TYR A 646 6.08 14.49 -11.53
N SER A 647 5.68 15.63 -12.10
CA SER A 647 6.33 16.92 -11.81
C SER A 647 5.89 17.54 -10.49
N ASP A 648 4.61 17.42 -10.15
CA ASP A 648 3.98 18.20 -9.08
C ASP A 648 3.82 17.42 -7.76
N ILE A 649 3.71 16.09 -7.83
CA ILE A 649 3.29 15.24 -6.70
C ILE A 649 4.33 14.16 -6.37
N LEU A 650 4.73 13.37 -7.35
CA LEU A 650 5.66 12.25 -7.15
C LEU A 650 7.12 12.73 -7.18
N PHE A 651 8.03 11.93 -6.60
CA PHE A 651 9.47 12.24 -6.54
C PHE A 651 10.31 11.33 -7.47
N HIS A 652 9.65 10.52 -8.30
CA HIS A 652 10.27 9.50 -9.12
C HIS A 652 10.80 10.09 -10.43
N GLY A 653 12.06 9.83 -10.74
CA GLY A 653 12.69 10.15 -12.01
C GLY A 653 12.37 9.14 -13.10
N LYS A 654 12.97 9.30 -14.27
CA LYS A 654 12.53 8.67 -15.53
C LYS A 654 12.44 7.15 -15.46
N GLU A 655 13.45 6.48 -14.90
CA GLU A 655 13.51 5.01 -14.84
C GLU A 655 12.48 4.39 -13.87
N LEU A 656 11.83 5.21 -13.02
CA LEU A 656 10.80 4.78 -12.08
C LEU A 656 9.43 5.40 -12.35
N GLN A 657 9.22 5.97 -13.55
CA GLN A 657 7.90 6.39 -13.99
C GLN A 657 7.06 5.20 -14.45
N GLY A 658 6.60 4.41 -13.48
CA GLY A 658 5.86 3.17 -13.73
C GLY A 658 4.40 3.34 -14.15
N ILE A 659 3.78 4.52 -13.93
CA ILE A 659 2.38 4.80 -14.28
C ILE A 659 2.27 5.15 -15.77
N GLN A 660 1.60 4.29 -16.54
CA GLN A 660 1.30 4.52 -17.96
C GLN A 660 -0.02 5.26 -18.18
N SER A 661 -1.02 5.02 -17.34
CA SER A 661 -2.30 5.73 -17.34
C SER A 661 -2.91 5.77 -15.95
N ILE A 662 -3.65 6.84 -15.67
CA ILE A 662 -4.51 6.94 -14.48
C ILE A 662 -5.94 6.81 -14.99
N ASN A 663 -6.56 5.66 -14.75
CA ASN A 663 -7.90 5.36 -15.27
C ASN A 663 -8.96 6.18 -14.52
N GLY A 664 -8.68 6.52 -13.27
CA GLY A 664 -9.46 7.47 -12.49
C GLY A 664 -9.34 7.21 -10.99
N TYR A 665 -10.04 8.02 -10.20
CA TYR A 665 -10.05 7.92 -8.74
C TYR A 665 -11.44 8.17 -8.15
N SER A 666 -11.62 7.79 -6.90
CA SER A 666 -12.83 8.02 -6.11
C SER A 666 -12.47 8.25 -4.64
N GLU A 667 -13.48 8.51 -3.82
CA GLU A 667 -13.31 8.54 -2.35
C GLU A 667 -12.85 7.19 -1.77
N LYS A 668 -13.01 6.09 -2.51
CA LYS A 668 -12.66 4.75 -2.04
C LYS A 668 -11.36 4.22 -2.63
N GLY A 669 -10.75 4.90 -3.61
CA GLY A 669 -9.51 4.40 -4.20
C GLY A 669 -9.12 5.01 -5.54
N ILE A 670 -8.10 4.44 -6.17
CA ILE A 670 -7.56 4.86 -7.47
C ILE A 670 -7.23 3.62 -8.32
N GLU A 671 -7.36 3.76 -9.63
CA GLU A 671 -6.93 2.76 -10.59
C GLU A 671 -5.86 3.33 -11.54
N VAL A 672 -4.75 2.59 -11.68
CA VAL A 672 -3.66 2.94 -12.60
C VAL A 672 -3.23 1.73 -13.43
N LEU A 673 -2.70 1.99 -14.63
CA LEU A 673 -2.01 1.00 -15.44
C LEU A 673 -0.50 1.16 -15.25
N THR A 674 0.20 0.05 -15.03
CA THR A 674 1.66 0.04 -14.82
C THR A 674 2.40 -0.67 -15.95
N CYS A 675 3.63 -0.21 -16.23
CA CYS A 675 4.60 -0.96 -17.01
C CYS A 675 5.32 -2.02 -16.15
N LEU A 676 5.90 -3.03 -16.81
CA LEU A 676 6.75 -4.02 -16.12
C LEU A 676 8.16 -3.47 -15.90
N SER A 677 8.87 -4.02 -14.91
CA SER A 677 10.26 -3.61 -14.66
C SER A 677 11.14 -4.01 -15.83
N PRO A 678 12.15 -3.19 -16.16
CA PRO A 678 13.22 -3.63 -17.04
C PRO A 678 13.98 -4.82 -16.45
N SER A 679 14.87 -5.44 -17.24
CA SER A 679 15.72 -6.51 -16.71
C SER A 679 16.57 -6.01 -15.51
N PRO A 680 16.88 -6.86 -14.53
CA PRO A 680 17.70 -6.47 -13.37
C PRO A 680 19.02 -5.77 -13.71
N GLY A 681 19.63 -6.11 -14.86
CA GLY A 681 20.88 -5.51 -15.34
C GLY A 681 20.78 -4.04 -15.74
N GLN A 682 19.58 -3.50 -15.94
CA GLN A 682 19.40 -2.06 -16.17
C GLN A 682 19.37 -1.27 -14.85
N TRP A 683 18.93 -1.89 -13.76
CA TRP A 683 18.86 -1.23 -12.45
C TRP A 683 20.10 -1.47 -11.59
N PHE A 684 20.83 -2.56 -11.83
CA PHE A 684 22.05 -2.91 -11.11
C PHE A 684 23.21 -3.08 -12.07
N LYS A 685 24.35 -2.45 -11.75
CA LYS A 685 25.60 -2.64 -12.51
C LYS A 685 26.15 -4.06 -12.37
N LYS A 686 25.96 -4.66 -11.19
CA LYS A 686 26.26 -6.07 -10.92
C LYS A 686 25.01 -6.72 -10.32
N THR A 687 24.30 -7.50 -11.14
CA THR A 687 23.06 -8.13 -10.70
C THR A 687 23.35 -9.28 -9.72
N PHE A 688 22.47 -9.48 -8.75
CA PHE A 688 22.50 -10.64 -7.87
C PHE A 688 21.55 -11.76 -8.32
N HIS A 689 20.81 -11.53 -9.42
CA HIS A 689 19.85 -12.43 -10.03
C HIS A 689 19.63 -12.11 -11.51
N SER A 690 19.06 -13.05 -12.28
CA SER A 690 18.83 -12.91 -13.72
C SER A 690 17.39 -12.54 -14.10
N LYS A 691 16.42 -12.71 -13.18
CA LYS A 691 14.99 -12.39 -13.36
C LYS A 691 14.36 -11.99 -12.03
N TRP A 692 13.39 -11.07 -12.04
CA TRP A 692 12.67 -10.65 -10.83
C TRP A 692 11.84 -11.77 -10.19
N ASN A 693 11.73 -11.72 -8.86
CA ASN A 693 10.89 -12.61 -8.08
C ASN A 693 9.46 -12.05 -7.89
N ILE A 694 9.31 -10.74 -7.67
CA ILE A 694 8.02 -10.12 -7.29
C ILE A 694 7.57 -8.90 -8.12
N GLU A 695 8.31 -8.56 -9.18
CA GLU A 695 8.03 -7.43 -10.10
C GLU A 695 8.07 -6.05 -9.40
N PRO A 696 9.26 -5.47 -9.17
CA PRO A 696 9.41 -4.29 -8.32
C PRO A 696 8.77 -3.01 -8.86
N MET A 697 8.78 -2.76 -10.18
CA MET A 697 8.09 -1.60 -10.78
C MET A 697 6.58 -1.65 -10.52
N MET A 698 5.97 -2.83 -10.60
CA MET A 698 4.55 -3.01 -10.32
C MET A 698 4.23 -2.66 -8.86
N LEU A 699 5.05 -3.10 -7.91
CA LEU A 699 4.88 -2.78 -6.49
C LEU A 699 5.14 -1.30 -6.21
N ASP A 700 6.18 -0.72 -6.80
CA ASP A 700 6.49 0.69 -6.62
C ASP A 700 5.38 1.58 -7.19
N THR A 701 4.86 1.24 -8.36
CA THR A 701 3.71 1.92 -8.98
C THR A 701 2.46 1.85 -8.11
N ALA A 702 2.24 0.75 -7.39
CA ALA A 702 1.16 0.68 -6.40
C ALA A 702 1.34 1.73 -5.30
N PHE A 703 2.56 1.90 -4.78
CA PHE A 703 2.86 2.92 -3.79
C PHE A 703 2.76 4.34 -4.37
N GLN A 704 3.14 4.54 -5.63
CA GLN A 704 2.91 5.79 -6.37
C GLN A 704 1.42 6.11 -6.47
N ALA A 705 0.57 5.13 -6.76
CA ALA A 705 -0.88 5.29 -6.80
C ALA A 705 -1.46 5.72 -5.43
N ALA A 706 -0.96 5.14 -4.33
CA ALA A 706 -1.35 5.57 -2.98
C ALA A 706 -0.92 7.02 -2.67
N ILE A 707 0.24 7.46 -3.16
CA ILE A 707 0.67 8.87 -3.05
C ILE A 707 -0.30 9.79 -3.80
N LEU A 708 -0.64 9.46 -5.05
CA LEU A 708 -1.57 10.25 -5.86
C LEU A 708 -2.96 10.34 -5.25
N TRP A 709 -3.50 9.20 -4.78
CA TRP A 709 -4.80 9.18 -4.12
C TRP A 709 -4.80 10.02 -2.84
N SER A 710 -3.78 9.87 -1.99
CA SER A 710 -3.64 10.66 -0.76
C SER A 710 -3.57 12.15 -1.06
N HIS A 711 -2.82 12.54 -2.10
CA HIS A 711 -2.66 13.94 -2.49
C HIS A 711 -3.98 14.56 -2.92
N GLU A 712 -4.74 13.89 -3.79
CA GLU A 712 -6.03 14.41 -4.25
C GLU A 712 -7.09 14.46 -3.15
N ARG A 713 -7.04 13.53 -2.20
CA ARG A 713 -8.00 13.47 -1.09
C ARG A 713 -7.74 14.45 0.02
N THR A 714 -6.46 14.66 0.38
CA THR A 714 -6.07 15.36 1.62
C THR A 714 -5.11 16.52 1.40
N GLY A 715 -4.58 16.69 0.19
CA GLY A 715 -3.48 17.59 -0.12
C GLY A 715 -2.11 17.11 0.37
N GLN A 716 -2.04 15.97 1.08
CA GLN A 716 -0.81 15.37 1.63
C GLN A 716 -0.36 14.14 0.82
N VAL A 717 0.95 13.90 0.80
CA VAL A 717 1.55 12.68 0.25
C VAL A 717 1.82 11.65 1.36
N CYS A 718 2.03 10.39 1.00
CA CYS A 718 2.26 9.31 1.96
C CYS A 718 3.53 8.50 1.64
N LEU A 719 4.03 7.74 2.61
CA LEU A 719 5.10 6.75 2.42
C LEU A 719 4.73 5.40 3.05
N PRO A 720 5.01 4.26 2.39
CA PRO A 720 4.66 2.94 2.90
C PRO A 720 5.40 2.63 4.20
N SER A 721 4.74 1.93 5.13
CA SER A 721 5.28 1.57 6.44
C SER A 721 5.07 0.11 6.81
N PHE A 722 3.95 -0.48 6.37
CA PHE A 722 3.60 -1.85 6.70
C PHE A 722 2.72 -2.49 5.63
N ILE A 723 2.89 -3.81 5.46
CA ILE A 723 2.02 -4.68 4.68
C ILE A 723 1.73 -5.91 5.54
N ALA A 724 0.45 -6.18 5.79
CA ALA A 724 0.04 -7.38 6.53
C ALA A 724 0.32 -8.65 5.70
N ASN A 725 -0.12 -8.67 4.44
CA ASN A 725 0.12 -9.79 3.54
C ASN A 725 0.41 -9.30 2.12
N PHE A 726 1.42 -9.86 1.49
CA PHE A 726 1.61 -9.85 0.05
C PHE A 726 1.51 -11.28 -0.48
N ARG A 727 0.75 -11.50 -1.56
CA ARG A 727 0.54 -12.81 -2.18
C ARG A 727 0.75 -12.74 -3.68
N LEU A 728 1.41 -13.78 -4.19
CA LEU A 728 1.67 -13.99 -5.60
C LEU A 728 0.84 -15.17 -6.12
N TYR A 729 0.15 -14.98 -7.25
CA TYR A 729 -0.70 -16.00 -7.89
C TYR A 729 -0.24 -16.38 -9.30
N SER A 730 0.59 -15.55 -9.94
CA SER A 730 1.17 -15.83 -11.26
C SER A 730 2.66 -15.57 -11.25
N SER A 731 3.43 -16.28 -12.07
CA SER A 731 4.87 -16.04 -12.17
C SER A 731 5.14 -14.81 -13.03
N PHE A 732 5.83 -13.81 -12.48
CA PHE A 732 6.29 -12.64 -13.22
C PHE A 732 7.42 -12.95 -14.22
N LYS A 733 8.03 -14.14 -14.14
CA LYS A 733 9.15 -14.54 -15.02
C LYS A 733 8.80 -14.64 -16.52
N ALA A 734 7.52 -14.54 -16.87
CA ALA A 734 6.98 -14.70 -18.22
C ALA A 734 5.91 -13.66 -18.61
N LEU A 735 5.63 -12.66 -17.77
CA LEU A 735 4.66 -11.62 -18.11
C LEU A 735 5.24 -10.70 -19.20
N LYS A 736 4.43 -10.39 -20.21
CA LYS A 736 4.81 -9.52 -21.34
C LYS A 736 3.97 -8.25 -21.44
N ASN A 737 2.91 -8.14 -20.64
CA ASN A 737 1.85 -7.15 -20.81
C ASN A 737 1.69 -6.30 -19.54
N ASN A 738 1.01 -5.17 -19.67
CA ASN A 738 0.78 -4.21 -18.61
C ASN A 738 -0.13 -4.79 -17.51
N ILE A 739 0.04 -4.30 -16.28
CA ILE A 739 -0.76 -4.71 -15.12
C ILE A 739 -1.65 -3.56 -14.68
N ARG A 740 -2.93 -3.83 -14.44
CA ARG A 740 -3.84 -2.88 -13.81
C ARG A 740 -3.72 -3.00 -12.30
N ILE A 741 -3.54 -1.87 -11.63
CA ILE A 741 -3.42 -1.79 -10.17
C ILE A 741 -4.64 -1.05 -9.65
N LEU A 742 -5.40 -1.74 -8.81
CA LEU A 742 -6.51 -1.18 -8.08
C LEU A 742 -6.11 -0.98 -6.62
N PHE A 743 -6.00 0.28 -6.19
CA PHE A 743 -5.82 0.62 -4.78
C PHE A 743 -7.17 0.99 -4.18
N THR A 744 -7.55 0.31 -3.09
CA THR A 744 -8.78 0.63 -2.35
C THR A 744 -8.43 0.98 -0.91
N VAL A 745 -8.96 2.11 -0.44
CA VAL A 745 -8.74 2.66 0.89
C VAL A 745 -9.90 2.28 1.80
N ASN A 746 -9.56 1.85 3.01
CA ASN A 746 -10.54 1.43 4.01
C ASN A 746 -10.47 2.25 5.31
N GLU A 747 -9.35 2.90 5.57
CA GLU A 747 -9.19 3.80 6.70
C GLU A 747 -8.33 4.99 6.27
N GLU A 748 -8.83 6.20 6.53
CA GLU A 748 -8.14 7.46 6.28
C GLU A 748 -8.14 8.24 7.60
N THR A 749 -6.95 8.53 8.12
CA THR A 749 -6.76 9.40 9.29
C THR A 749 -5.80 10.53 8.93
N LYS A 750 -5.68 11.54 9.80
CA LYS A 750 -4.77 12.68 9.57
C LYS A 750 -3.31 12.28 9.28
N ASN A 751 -2.83 11.19 9.89
CA ASN A 751 -1.41 10.80 9.87
C ASN A 751 -1.16 9.43 9.22
N LYS A 752 -2.21 8.78 8.70
CA LYS A 752 -2.11 7.40 8.20
C LYS A 752 -3.24 7.07 7.24
N ILE A 753 -2.89 6.37 6.17
CA ILE A 753 -3.84 5.70 5.28
C ILE A 753 -3.68 4.18 5.41
N LYS A 754 -4.79 3.44 5.34
CA LYS A 754 -4.79 1.99 5.18
C LYS A 754 -5.63 1.55 4.00
N GLY A 755 -5.21 0.46 3.39
CA GLY A 755 -5.92 -0.09 2.24
C GLY A 755 -5.38 -1.43 1.78
N TYR A 756 -5.72 -1.76 0.54
CA TYR A 756 -5.27 -2.97 -0.13
C TYR A 756 -5.09 -2.71 -1.63
N PHE A 757 -4.22 -3.51 -2.24
CA PHE A 757 -3.97 -3.47 -3.68
C PHE A 757 -4.38 -4.79 -4.32
N THR A 758 -5.04 -4.70 -5.47
CA THR A 758 -5.31 -5.82 -6.37
C THR A 758 -4.57 -5.58 -7.68
N PHE A 759 -3.80 -6.56 -8.13
CA PHE A 759 -3.04 -6.50 -9.36
C PHE A 759 -3.68 -7.44 -10.39
N LEU A 760 -4.08 -6.90 -11.54
CA LEU A 760 -4.88 -7.58 -12.54
C LEU A 760 -4.13 -7.60 -13.88
N ASN A 761 -4.13 -8.74 -14.56
CA ASN A 761 -3.71 -8.79 -15.96
C ASN A 761 -4.82 -8.28 -16.89
N GLU A 762 -4.58 -8.30 -18.20
CA GLU A 762 -5.53 -7.85 -19.23
C GLU A 762 -6.84 -8.66 -19.25
N GLU A 763 -6.81 -9.93 -18.83
CA GLU A 763 -8.01 -10.78 -18.71
C GLU A 763 -8.77 -10.59 -17.38
N ASN A 764 -8.40 -9.58 -16.57
CA ASN A 764 -8.91 -9.35 -15.21
C ASN A 764 -8.64 -10.50 -14.22
N ILE A 765 -7.59 -11.28 -14.45
CA ILE A 765 -7.12 -12.31 -13.53
C ILE A 765 -6.18 -11.68 -12.51
N VAL A 766 -6.40 -11.96 -11.23
CA VAL A 766 -5.58 -11.45 -10.13
C VAL A 766 -4.20 -12.11 -10.17
N VAL A 767 -3.15 -11.33 -10.46
CA VAL A 767 -1.76 -11.83 -10.50
C VAL A 767 -1.07 -11.73 -9.15
N ALA A 768 -1.43 -10.72 -8.35
CA ALA A 768 -0.94 -10.53 -6.98
C ALA A 768 -1.96 -9.74 -6.13
N SER A 769 -1.74 -9.72 -4.82
CA SER A 769 -2.50 -8.87 -3.89
C SER A 769 -1.66 -8.40 -2.71
N ILE A 770 -1.97 -7.20 -2.21
CA ILE A 770 -1.46 -6.67 -0.94
C ILE A 770 -2.66 -6.40 -0.03
N THR A 771 -2.68 -6.94 1.18
CA THR A 771 -3.69 -6.61 2.20
C THR A 771 -3.05 -6.01 3.44
N GLY A 772 -3.81 -5.14 4.12
CA GLY A 772 -3.33 -4.41 5.30
C GLY A 772 -2.14 -3.52 4.97
N PHE A 773 -2.17 -2.86 3.81
CA PHE A 773 -1.21 -1.82 3.47
C PHE A 773 -1.41 -0.64 4.40
N GLU A 774 -0.32 -0.09 4.93
CA GLU A 774 -0.33 1.11 5.75
C GLU A 774 0.74 2.07 5.26
N ALA A 775 0.36 3.33 5.06
CA ALA A 775 1.29 4.41 4.75
C ALA A 775 1.10 5.59 5.71
N ILE A 776 2.20 6.24 6.06
CA ILE A 776 2.23 7.40 6.95
C ILE A 776 2.06 8.66 6.11
N THR A 777 1.18 9.56 6.54
CA THR A 777 1.04 10.91 5.98
C THR A 777 1.61 11.94 6.95
N ASP A 778 2.37 12.90 6.42
CA ASP A 778 2.92 14.00 7.19
C ASP A 778 2.99 15.25 6.27
N PRO A 779 2.52 16.42 6.73
CA PRO A 779 2.52 17.64 5.91
C PRO A 779 3.91 18.05 5.38
N SER A 780 5.00 17.71 6.10
CA SER A 780 6.38 18.01 5.69
C SER A 780 6.88 17.12 4.55
N LEU A 781 6.25 15.96 4.29
CA LEU A 781 6.69 15.05 3.22
C LEU A 781 6.54 15.67 1.84
N LYS A 782 5.49 16.46 1.62
CA LYS A 782 5.23 17.10 0.32
C LYS A 782 6.37 18.03 -0.10
N GLU A 783 6.95 18.76 0.85
CA GLU A 783 8.13 19.60 0.57
C GLU A 783 9.39 18.78 0.27
N LYS A 784 9.50 17.56 0.83
CA LYS A 784 10.61 16.64 0.58
C LYS A 784 10.50 15.93 -0.77
N PHE A 785 9.31 15.80 -1.35
CA PHE A 785 9.13 15.16 -2.66
C PHE A 785 9.48 16.07 -3.84
N LYS A 786 9.55 17.39 -3.63
CA LYS A 786 9.94 18.35 -4.66
C LYS A 786 11.43 18.22 -4.97
N ASN A 787 11.78 17.76 -6.17
CA ASN A 787 13.11 17.99 -6.75
C ASN A 787 13.24 19.49 -7.02
N LYS A 788 13.76 20.25 -6.04
CA LYS A 788 13.94 21.70 -6.21
C LYS A 788 15.12 21.92 -7.15
N PRO A 789 14.93 22.58 -8.31
CA PRO A 789 16.06 22.97 -9.14
C PRO A 789 16.95 23.93 -8.33
N LEU A 790 18.26 23.91 -8.60
CA LEU A 790 19.21 24.83 -7.98
C LEU A 790 18.78 26.28 -8.22
N PHE A 791 18.30 26.58 -9.43
CA PHE A 791 17.59 27.84 -9.74
C PHE A 791 16.33 27.57 -10.56
N SER A 792 15.22 28.15 -10.13
CA SER A 792 13.92 28.01 -10.79
C SER A 792 13.74 28.98 -11.97
N LYS A 793 12.76 28.73 -12.85
CA LYS A 793 12.33 29.69 -13.89
C LYS A 793 12.12 31.10 -13.34
N LYS A 794 11.54 31.20 -12.14
CA LYS A 794 11.33 32.48 -11.45
C LYS A 794 12.65 33.18 -11.14
N SER A 795 13.65 32.45 -10.64
CA SER A 795 15.00 32.97 -10.39
C SER A 795 15.65 33.45 -11.68
N ILE A 796 15.53 32.66 -12.75
CA ILE A 796 16.11 33.01 -14.05
C ILE A 796 15.44 34.25 -14.66
N LEU A 797 14.11 34.33 -14.60
CA LEU A 797 13.36 35.52 -15.00
C LEU A 797 13.70 36.76 -14.15
N ALA A 798 13.99 36.58 -12.87
CA ALA A 798 14.45 37.68 -12.02
C ALA A 798 15.78 38.25 -12.52
N PHE A 799 16.71 37.40 -12.97
CA PHE A 799 17.93 37.86 -13.62
C PHE A 799 17.65 38.50 -14.99
N ALA A 800 16.79 37.90 -15.82
CA ALA A 800 16.50 38.39 -17.18
C ALA A 800 15.82 39.77 -17.20
N GLN A 801 14.83 40.01 -16.33
CA GLN A 801 13.99 41.22 -16.38
C GLN A 801 13.64 41.84 -15.02
N GLY A 802 14.09 41.24 -13.91
CA GLY A 802 13.79 41.70 -12.55
C GLY A 802 15.06 42.13 -11.78
N LYS A 803 15.05 41.85 -10.48
CA LYS A 803 16.19 42.12 -9.58
C LYS A 803 17.20 40.97 -9.61
N PRO A 804 18.46 41.19 -10.06
CA PRO A 804 19.51 40.17 -10.01
C PRO A 804 19.72 39.53 -8.65
N SER A 805 19.53 40.29 -7.57
CA SER A 805 19.66 39.77 -6.20
C SER A 805 18.63 38.69 -5.85
N GLN A 806 17.47 38.66 -6.51
CA GLN A 806 16.48 37.59 -6.33
C GLN A 806 16.92 36.27 -6.97
N ALA A 807 17.86 36.33 -7.93
CA ALA A 807 18.47 35.16 -8.53
C ALA A 807 19.69 34.70 -7.73
N PHE A 808 20.65 35.61 -7.47
CA PHE A 808 21.97 35.22 -6.95
C PHE A 808 22.29 35.70 -5.52
N GLY A 809 21.39 36.46 -4.88
CA GLY A 809 21.54 36.89 -3.48
C GLY A 809 22.27 38.22 -3.31
N GLU A 810 22.80 38.41 -2.09
CA GLU A 810 23.25 39.70 -1.56
C GLU A 810 24.32 40.40 -2.41
N LYS A 811 25.31 39.66 -2.95
CA LYS A 811 26.38 40.24 -3.80
C LYS A 811 25.85 40.98 -5.03
N TYR A 812 24.64 40.66 -5.49
CA TYR A 812 24.05 41.24 -6.68
C TYR A 812 23.04 42.37 -6.38
N THR A 813 22.86 42.76 -5.12
CA THR A 813 22.00 43.88 -4.72
C THR A 813 22.45 45.22 -5.32
N LEU A 814 23.76 45.42 -5.51
CA LEU A 814 24.30 46.60 -6.20
C LEU A 814 23.76 46.73 -7.64
N PHE A 815 23.43 45.62 -8.31
CA PHE A 815 22.83 45.63 -9.65
C PHE A 815 21.30 45.81 -9.65
N ASP A 816 20.66 45.88 -8.48
CA ASP A 816 19.22 46.16 -8.38
C ASP A 816 18.92 47.67 -8.52
N LYS A 817 19.87 48.54 -8.18
CA LYS A 817 19.68 50.00 -8.12
C LYS A 817 20.88 50.82 -8.59
N GLU A 818 22.09 50.45 -8.16
CA GLU A 818 23.27 51.32 -8.24
C GLU A 818 24.04 51.15 -9.56
N ARG A 819 24.10 49.91 -10.07
CA ARG A 819 24.83 49.56 -11.29
C ARG A 819 23.95 48.74 -12.24
N GLN A 820 24.29 48.79 -13.53
CA GLN A 820 23.63 47.98 -14.55
C GLN A 820 24.51 46.78 -14.92
N ILE A 821 23.86 45.64 -15.18
CA ILE A 821 24.51 44.38 -15.56
C ILE A 821 23.93 43.87 -16.88
N ALA A 822 24.74 43.18 -17.67
CA ALA A 822 24.25 42.42 -18.81
C ALA A 822 23.21 41.37 -18.35
N ARG A 823 22.09 41.31 -19.06
CA ARG A 823 20.93 40.48 -18.71
C ARG A 823 20.89 39.23 -19.59
N LEU A 824 20.05 38.26 -19.25
CA LEU A 824 19.60 37.28 -20.24
C LEU A 824 18.48 37.89 -21.11
N PRO A 825 18.20 37.32 -22.28
CA PRO A 825 16.97 37.62 -23.01
C PRO A 825 15.72 37.38 -22.14
N ARG A 826 14.62 38.08 -22.43
CA ARG A 826 13.33 37.91 -21.74
C ARG A 826 12.26 37.39 -22.71
N PRO A 827 11.10 36.89 -22.22
CA PRO A 827 10.02 36.46 -23.10
C PRO A 827 9.65 37.57 -24.11
N PRO A 828 9.41 37.23 -25.39
CA PRO A 828 9.21 35.87 -25.92
C PRO A 828 10.50 35.13 -26.38
N TYR A 829 11.71 35.68 -26.14
CA TYR A 829 12.99 35.10 -26.58
C TYR A 829 13.77 34.41 -25.45
N PHE A 830 13.06 33.74 -24.55
CA PHE A 830 13.58 33.21 -23.30
C PHE A 830 13.50 31.69 -23.30
N PHE A 831 14.65 31.01 -23.22
CA PHE A 831 14.75 29.57 -23.47
C PHE A 831 15.46 28.81 -22.36
N MET A 832 15.19 29.17 -21.10
CA MET A 832 15.72 28.49 -19.91
C MET A 832 14.65 28.36 -18.81
N ASP A 833 14.25 27.14 -18.47
CA ASP A 833 13.24 26.89 -17.42
C ASP A 833 13.83 26.59 -16.06
N SER A 834 15.00 25.97 -15.98
CA SER A 834 15.65 25.69 -14.70
C SER A 834 17.15 25.46 -14.84
N VAL A 835 17.85 25.64 -13.73
CA VAL A 835 19.23 25.17 -13.53
C VAL A 835 19.16 24.02 -12.54
N LEU A 836 19.51 22.82 -12.99
CA LEU A 836 19.44 21.61 -12.18
C LEU A 836 20.66 21.45 -11.29
N LYS A 837 21.84 21.75 -11.84
CA LYS A 837 23.13 21.50 -11.22
C LYS A 837 24.15 22.57 -11.63
N ALA A 838 25.07 22.87 -10.72
CA ALA A 838 26.27 23.65 -11.00
C ALA A 838 27.46 23.01 -10.27
N ASP A 839 28.36 22.39 -11.03
CA ASP A 839 29.66 21.89 -10.56
C ASP A 839 30.74 23.00 -10.58
N HIS A 840 30.38 24.18 -11.09
CA HIS A 840 31.22 25.37 -11.05
C HIS A 840 31.09 26.06 -9.69
N THR A 841 32.17 26.64 -9.17
CA THR A 841 32.12 27.41 -7.92
C THR A 841 31.47 28.77 -8.17
N GLN A 842 30.44 29.12 -7.40
CA GLN A 842 29.83 30.45 -7.49
C GLN A 842 30.86 31.54 -7.15
N TRP A 843 30.83 32.66 -7.87
CA TRP A 843 31.74 33.81 -7.66
C TRP A 843 33.21 33.55 -7.95
N ALA A 844 33.54 32.52 -8.72
CA ALA A 844 34.91 32.23 -9.13
C ALA A 844 35.02 32.31 -10.65
N MET A 845 35.49 33.42 -11.21
CA MET A 845 35.68 33.58 -12.65
C MET A 845 36.92 32.79 -13.15
N LYS A 846 36.80 31.46 -13.25
CA LYS A 846 37.88 30.54 -13.64
C LYS A 846 37.35 29.40 -14.51
N PRO A 847 38.21 28.76 -15.30
CA PRO A 847 37.84 27.56 -16.07
C PRO A 847 37.40 26.38 -15.19
N GLY A 848 36.55 25.52 -15.76
CA GLY A 848 36.09 24.25 -15.19
C GLY A 848 34.62 24.27 -14.77
N GLY A 849 34.11 23.13 -14.30
CA GLY A 849 32.73 22.99 -13.81
C GLY A 849 31.65 23.04 -14.91
N TRP A 850 30.70 22.11 -14.85
CA TRP A 850 29.53 22.14 -15.71
C TRP A 850 28.35 22.79 -14.99
N ILE A 851 27.55 23.56 -15.71
CA ILE A 851 26.16 23.81 -15.34
C ILE A 851 25.25 22.99 -16.24
N GLU A 852 24.15 22.53 -15.67
CA GLU A 852 23.13 21.77 -16.37
C GLU A 852 21.79 22.50 -16.24
N THR A 853 21.20 22.85 -17.37
CA THR A 853 19.95 23.62 -17.46
C THR A 853 18.92 22.86 -18.29
N GLN A 854 17.64 23.19 -18.13
CA GLN A 854 16.57 22.59 -18.94
C GLN A 854 15.70 23.65 -19.60
N TYR A 855 15.15 23.28 -20.76
CA TYR A 855 14.11 24.02 -21.46
C TYR A 855 13.08 23.05 -22.06
N ASP A 856 11.80 23.27 -21.73
CA ASP A 856 10.67 22.56 -22.31
C ASP A 856 10.23 23.27 -23.58
N VAL A 857 10.45 22.65 -24.76
CA VAL A 857 10.03 23.19 -26.05
C VAL A 857 8.52 23.00 -26.21
N PRO A 858 7.69 24.07 -26.26
CA PRO A 858 6.26 23.92 -26.45
C PRO A 858 5.93 23.52 -27.89
N GLU A 859 5.06 22.52 -28.08
CA GLU A 859 4.63 22.07 -29.41
C GLU A 859 3.94 23.17 -30.24
N ASP A 860 3.31 24.12 -29.55
CA ASP A 860 2.57 25.26 -30.10
C ASP A 860 3.35 26.59 -30.04
N ALA A 861 4.67 26.53 -29.83
CA ALA A 861 5.49 27.73 -29.74
C ALA A 861 5.40 28.61 -31.00
N TRP A 862 5.35 29.92 -30.79
CA TRP A 862 5.14 30.92 -31.85
C TRP A 862 6.11 30.80 -33.02
N PHE A 863 7.35 30.37 -32.75
CA PHE A 863 8.41 30.29 -33.75
C PHE A 863 8.22 29.14 -34.73
N PHE A 864 7.52 28.05 -34.39
CA PHE A 864 7.16 27.00 -35.37
C PHE A 864 6.15 27.52 -36.37
N LYS A 865 5.13 28.23 -35.88
CA LYS A 865 4.12 28.87 -36.71
C LYS A 865 4.74 29.96 -37.60
N ALA A 866 5.60 30.80 -37.03
CA ALA A 866 6.29 31.86 -37.78
C ALA A 866 7.27 31.30 -38.82
N ASN A 867 7.97 30.20 -38.52
CA ASN A 867 8.87 29.53 -39.47
C ASN A 867 8.14 28.69 -40.54
N ARG A 868 6.85 28.38 -40.28
CA ARG A 868 5.96 27.57 -41.13
C ARG A 868 6.47 26.15 -41.36
N THR A 869 7.06 25.57 -40.33
CA THR A 869 7.61 24.20 -40.31
C THR A 869 7.56 23.64 -38.89
N SER A 870 7.63 22.31 -38.76
CA SER A 870 7.80 21.63 -37.47
C SER A 870 9.23 21.66 -36.96
N SER A 871 10.21 21.96 -37.80
CA SER A 871 11.62 22.01 -37.45
C SER A 871 11.95 23.27 -36.63
N LEU A 872 12.78 23.09 -35.60
CA LEU A 872 13.23 24.15 -34.71
C LEU A 872 14.10 25.15 -35.51
N PRO A 873 13.76 26.45 -35.55
CA PRO A 873 14.57 27.44 -36.26
C PRO A 873 15.96 27.56 -35.64
N TYR A 874 16.97 27.81 -36.47
CA TYR A 874 18.37 27.81 -36.04
C TYR A 874 18.63 28.88 -34.97
N CYS A 875 18.08 30.09 -35.13
CA CYS A 875 18.22 31.12 -34.10
C CYS A 875 17.71 30.69 -32.73
N ILE A 876 16.64 29.89 -32.66
CA ILE A 876 16.07 29.39 -31.41
C ILE A 876 16.97 28.30 -30.83
N LEU A 877 17.44 27.37 -31.66
CA LEU A 877 18.40 26.33 -31.25
C LEU A 877 19.69 26.95 -30.67
N LEU A 878 20.24 27.93 -31.37
CA LEU A 878 21.47 28.59 -30.94
C LEU A 878 21.25 29.32 -29.61
N GLU A 879 20.12 29.99 -29.39
CA GLU A 879 19.83 30.64 -28.10
C GLU A 879 19.60 29.65 -26.96
N ILE A 880 18.97 28.51 -27.22
CA ILE A 880 18.87 27.41 -26.25
C ILE A 880 20.27 26.99 -25.77
N ALA A 881 21.25 26.95 -26.67
CA ALA A 881 22.64 26.63 -26.33
C ALA A 881 23.40 27.80 -25.66
N LEU A 882 23.14 29.05 -26.07
CA LEU A 882 23.93 30.22 -25.66
C LEU A 882 23.47 30.88 -24.36
N GLN A 883 22.18 30.91 -24.05
CA GLN A 883 21.69 31.55 -22.82
C GLN A 883 22.30 30.95 -21.53
N PRO A 884 22.51 29.62 -21.44
CA PRO A 884 23.26 29.03 -20.32
C PRO A 884 24.68 29.59 -20.16
N CYS A 885 25.38 29.99 -21.23
CA CYS A 885 26.70 30.62 -21.14
C CYS A 885 26.63 31.97 -20.41
N GLY A 886 25.63 32.80 -20.75
CA GLY A 886 25.38 34.06 -20.05
C GLY A 886 24.99 33.86 -18.59
N TRP A 887 24.21 32.82 -18.29
CA TRP A 887 23.90 32.43 -16.91
C TRP A 887 25.15 32.00 -16.15
N LEU A 888 26.01 31.16 -16.74
CA LEU A 888 27.26 30.71 -16.13
C LEU A 888 28.19 31.87 -15.84
N ALA A 889 28.36 32.80 -16.78
CA ALA A 889 29.15 34.00 -16.58
C ALA A 889 28.62 34.85 -15.41
N ALA A 890 27.31 35.02 -15.31
CA ALA A 890 26.68 35.70 -14.18
C ALA A 890 26.86 34.93 -12.86
N TYR A 891 26.75 33.59 -12.88
CA TYR A 891 26.96 32.74 -11.70
C TYR A 891 28.43 32.75 -11.22
N ALA A 892 29.37 32.82 -12.16
CA ALA A 892 30.81 32.97 -11.89
C ALA A 892 31.17 34.36 -11.35
N GLY A 893 30.28 35.34 -11.47
CA GLY A 893 30.48 36.70 -10.96
C GLY A 893 31.21 37.64 -11.91
N SER A 894 31.25 37.36 -13.23
CA SER A 894 32.05 38.12 -14.20
C SER A 894 31.79 39.64 -14.17
N ALA A 895 30.55 40.06 -13.88
CA ALA A 895 30.19 41.48 -13.81
C ALA A 895 30.73 42.20 -12.56
N LEU A 896 31.12 41.47 -11.51
CA LEU A 896 31.71 42.02 -10.29
C LEU A 896 33.19 42.39 -10.46
N GLU A 897 33.83 42.00 -11.56
CA GLU A 897 35.26 42.16 -11.84
C GLU A 897 35.67 43.56 -12.35
N SER A 898 34.69 44.44 -12.51
CA SER A 898 34.85 45.84 -12.93
C SER A 898 33.84 46.70 -12.18
N ASP A 899 34.13 47.97 -11.97
CA ASP A 899 33.16 48.96 -11.49
C ASP A 899 32.34 49.59 -12.63
N ASP A 900 32.89 49.60 -13.85
CA ASP A 900 32.21 50.05 -15.05
C ASP A 900 31.08 49.10 -15.47
N ARG A 901 30.11 49.63 -16.22
CA ARG A 901 29.09 48.82 -16.89
C ARG A 901 29.76 47.96 -17.97
N LEU A 902 29.63 46.65 -17.82
CA LEU A 902 30.08 45.67 -18.81
C LEU A 902 28.93 45.20 -19.71
N TYR A 903 29.20 45.16 -21.01
CA TYR A 903 28.33 44.68 -22.07
C TYR A 903 28.76 43.28 -22.49
N PHE A 904 27.82 42.34 -22.56
CA PHE A 904 28.09 40.95 -22.90
C PHE A 904 27.78 40.71 -24.38
N ARG A 905 28.75 40.24 -25.16
CA ARG A 905 28.60 39.97 -26.60
C ARG A 905 29.20 38.63 -26.96
N ASN A 906 28.49 37.86 -27.77
CA ASN A 906 29.08 36.70 -28.43
C ASN A 906 30.09 37.19 -29.47
N LEU A 907 31.24 36.53 -29.56
CA LEU A 907 32.31 36.88 -30.49
C LEU A 907 32.45 35.84 -31.62
N GLY A 908 31.85 34.67 -31.44
CA GLY A 908 31.84 33.61 -32.42
C GLY A 908 31.73 32.23 -31.78
N GLY A 909 31.76 31.22 -32.62
CA GLY A 909 31.74 29.83 -32.20
C GLY A 909 31.67 28.88 -33.39
N GLU A 910 31.82 27.61 -33.08
CA GLU A 910 31.65 26.51 -34.02
C GLU A 910 30.73 25.46 -33.38
N ALA A 911 29.86 24.85 -34.18
CA ALA A 911 28.96 23.83 -33.68
C ALA A 911 28.54 22.85 -34.77
N GLU A 912 28.08 21.69 -34.33
CA GLU A 912 27.57 20.60 -35.16
C GLU A 912 26.16 20.24 -34.69
N LEU A 913 25.20 20.26 -35.62
CA LEU A 913 23.90 19.63 -35.39
C LEU A 913 24.03 18.14 -35.68
N ILE A 914 23.79 17.29 -34.68
CA ILE A 914 23.90 15.83 -34.79
C ILE A 914 22.54 15.24 -35.24
N GLU A 915 21.45 15.70 -34.62
CA GLU A 915 20.09 15.24 -34.90
C GLU A 915 19.15 16.45 -35.07
N PRO A 916 18.33 16.52 -36.12
CA PRO A 916 17.32 17.57 -36.27
C PRO A 916 16.32 17.59 -35.12
N LEU A 917 15.93 18.79 -34.69
CA LEU A 917 14.93 19.00 -33.64
C LEU A 917 13.62 19.52 -34.22
N SER A 918 12.51 18.94 -33.75
CA SER A 918 11.14 19.25 -34.16
C SER A 918 10.29 19.64 -32.95
N LYS A 919 9.07 20.13 -33.21
CA LYS A 919 8.13 20.60 -32.17
C LYS A 919 7.77 19.57 -31.09
N ASP A 920 7.91 18.28 -31.37
CA ASP A 920 7.67 17.15 -30.46
C ASP A 920 8.92 16.70 -29.69
N CYS A 921 10.03 17.44 -29.75
CA CYS A 921 11.27 17.06 -29.06
C CYS A 921 11.19 17.09 -27.53
N GLY A 922 10.20 17.78 -26.95
CA GLY A 922 9.94 17.81 -25.52
C GLY A 922 10.98 18.61 -24.73
N THR A 923 11.48 18.04 -23.65
CA THR A 923 12.46 18.69 -22.76
C THR A 923 13.87 18.50 -23.27
N LEU A 924 14.60 19.61 -23.45
CA LEU A 924 16.03 19.61 -23.76
C LEU A 924 16.82 19.90 -22.49
N THR A 925 17.93 19.17 -22.31
CA THR A 925 18.92 19.44 -21.27
C THR A 925 20.14 20.08 -21.92
N ILE A 926 20.65 21.16 -21.36
CA ILE A 926 21.79 21.89 -21.91
C ILE A 926 22.90 21.87 -20.87
N LYS A 927 24.07 21.39 -21.29
CA LYS A 927 25.30 21.44 -20.52
C LYS A 927 26.18 22.56 -21.07
N CYS A 928 26.66 23.40 -20.16
CA CYS A 928 27.61 24.45 -20.49
C CYS A 928 28.77 24.44 -19.49
N ARG A 929 30.00 24.60 -19.97
CA ARG A 929 31.21 24.69 -19.14
C ARG A 929 32.08 25.82 -19.64
N MET A 930 32.57 26.65 -18.71
CA MET A 930 33.58 27.65 -18.99
C MET A 930 34.93 26.96 -19.14
N THR A 931 35.52 27.00 -20.33
CA THR A 931 36.78 26.29 -20.65
C THR A 931 38.01 27.16 -20.53
N ASP A 932 37.86 28.47 -20.71
CA ASP A 932 38.94 29.43 -20.57
C ASP A 932 38.40 30.81 -20.14
N VAL A 933 39.24 31.59 -19.44
CA VAL A 933 38.97 32.97 -19.07
C VAL A 933 40.25 33.79 -19.23
N SER A 934 40.19 34.86 -20.01
CA SER A 934 41.29 35.81 -20.15
C SER A 934 40.82 37.25 -19.87
N LYS A 935 41.71 38.04 -19.27
CA LYS A 935 41.49 39.47 -18.97
C LYS A 935 42.59 40.28 -19.64
N ALA A 936 42.22 41.24 -20.48
CA ALA A 936 43.14 42.11 -21.20
C ALA A 936 42.62 43.56 -21.15
N GLY A 937 43.25 44.39 -20.33
CA GLY A 937 42.78 45.77 -20.08
C GLY A 937 41.35 45.79 -19.53
N ASN A 938 40.47 46.52 -20.21
CA ASN A 938 39.05 46.67 -19.84
C ASN A 938 38.13 45.62 -20.48
N MET A 939 38.68 44.49 -20.93
CA MET A 939 37.95 43.40 -21.59
C MET A 939 38.18 42.07 -20.87
N ILE A 940 37.12 41.26 -20.79
CA ILE A 940 37.17 39.87 -20.33
C ILE A 940 36.66 38.99 -21.45
N ILE A 941 37.39 37.94 -21.82
CA ILE A 941 36.94 36.93 -22.79
C ILE A 941 36.76 35.61 -22.06
N GLN A 942 35.64 34.93 -22.33
CA GLN A 942 35.28 33.65 -21.74
C GLN A 942 34.93 32.66 -22.84
N ASN A 943 35.58 31.50 -22.83
CA ASN A 943 35.31 30.40 -23.76
C ASN A 943 34.43 29.36 -23.08
N PHE A 944 33.53 28.76 -23.85
CA PHE A 944 32.55 27.80 -23.35
C PHE A 944 32.43 26.59 -24.26
N ASP A 945 32.27 25.41 -23.66
CA ASP A 945 31.68 24.24 -24.31
C ASP A 945 30.16 24.29 -24.16
N MET A 946 29.45 23.84 -25.19
CA MET A 946 28.00 23.74 -25.26
C MET A 946 27.57 22.34 -25.71
N ASP A 947 26.61 21.73 -25.02
CA ASP A 947 26.03 20.45 -25.40
C ASP A 947 24.53 20.43 -25.09
N VAL A 948 23.71 20.40 -26.14
CA VAL A 948 22.25 20.25 -26.07
C VAL A 948 21.93 18.77 -26.21
N ILE A 949 21.19 18.26 -25.25
CA ILE A 949 20.94 16.83 -25.02
C ILE A 949 19.44 16.57 -25.04
N LYS A 950 19.02 15.59 -25.84
CA LYS A 950 17.65 15.05 -25.91
C LYS A 950 17.72 13.56 -25.60
N ASN A 951 16.94 13.11 -24.61
CA ASN A 951 16.94 11.69 -24.20
C ASN A 951 18.35 11.11 -23.96
N GLU A 952 19.19 11.85 -23.23
CA GLU A 952 20.58 11.47 -22.91
C GLU A 952 21.55 11.40 -24.10
N LYS A 953 21.13 11.83 -25.28
CA LYS A 953 21.98 11.92 -26.47
C LYS A 953 22.22 13.37 -26.86
N SER A 954 23.47 13.72 -27.14
CA SER A 954 23.82 15.02 -27.72
C SER A 954 23.16 15.16 -29.09
N VAL A 955 22.47 16.27 -29.30
CA VAL A 955 21.78 16.62 -30.55
C VAL A 955 22.37 17.87 -31.19
N TYR A 956 22.99 18.76 -30.41
CA TYR A 956 23.72 19.92 -30.89
C TYR A 956 24.87 20.21 -29.93
N LYS A 957 26.11 20.28 -30.42
CA LYS A 957 27.29 20.48 -29.58
C LYS A 957 28.25 21.45 -30.26
N GLY A 958 29.04 22.18 -29.48
CA GLY A 958 29.99 23.13 -30.03
C GLY A 958 30.76 23.89 -28.98
N THR A 959 31.55 24.85 -29.45
CA THR A 959 32.27 25.80 -28.60
C THR A 959 31.89 27.23 -28.98
N THR A 960 31.95 28.13 -28.01
CA THR A 960 31.67 29.55 -28.25
C THR A 960 32.49 30.42 -27.31
N HIS A 961 32.64 31.68 -27.65
CA HIS A 961 33.34 32.63 -26.82
C HIS A 961 32.58 33.96 -26.73
N PHE A 962 32.57 34.53 -25.53
CA PHE A 962 31.90 35.79 -25.23
C PHE A 962 32.90 36.79 -24.66
N GLY A 963 32.69 38.06 -25.00
CA GLY A 963 33.44 39.18 -24.44
C GLY A 963 32.56 40.04 -23.53
N PHE A 964 33.15 40.51 -22.43
CA PHE A 964 32.66 41.63 -21.64
C PHE A 964 33.45 42.88 -22.00
N PHE A 965 32.73 43.93 -22.41
CA PHE A 965 33.31 45.20 -22.87
C PHE A 965 32.77 46.37 -22.07
N THR A 966 33.57 47.40 -21.84
CA THR A 966 33.04 48.71 -21.42
C THR A 966 32.35 49.41 -22.61
N GLY A 967 31.48 50.39 -22.33
CA GLY A 967 30.79 51.13 -23.39
C GLY A 967 31.74 51.80 -24.40
N GLN A 968 32.87 52.33 -23.92
CA GLN A 968 33.90 52.96 -24.76
C GLN A 968 34.64 51.94 -25.66
N ALA A 969 34.92 50.74 -25.14
CA ALA A 969 35.51 49.68 -25.95
C ALA A 969 34.54 49.20 -27.05
N LEU A 970 33.24 49.21 -26.75
CA LEU A 970 32.20 48.78 -27.67
C LEU A 970 31.84 49.81 -28.76
N SER A 971 32.09 51.11 -28.54
CA SER A 971 31.76 52.18 -29.51
C SER A 971 32.71 52.24 -30.72
N ASN A 972 33.92 51.72 -30.59
CA ASN A 972 34.95 51.76 -31.64
C ASN A 972 34.96 50.48 -32.48
N GLN A 973 33.86 50.18 -33.16
CA GLN A 973 33.74 48.97 -33.97
C GLN A 973 34.36 49.16 -35.35
N ILE A 974 35.36 48.34 -35.67
CA ILE A 974 36.05 48.36 -36.96
C ILE A 974 35.49 47.27 -37.91
N GLY A 975 34.65 46.36 -37.40
CA GLY A 975 34.16 45.21 -38.15
C GLY A 975 35.18 44.08 -38.25
N ILE A 976 34.86 43.08 -39.06
CA ILE A 976 35.79 42.03 -39.48
C ILE A 976 36.75 42.65 -40.51
N ARG A 977 38.04 42.67 -40.20
CA ARG A 977 39.07 43.14 -41.14
C ARG A 977 39.38 42.04 -42.15
N ASP A 978 39.54 42.41 -43.41
CA ASP A 978 39.85 41.50 -44.51
C ASP A 978 38.83 40.36 -44.66
N SER A 979 37.52 40.69 -44.60
CA SER A 979 36.48 39.68 -44.73
C SER A 979 36.65 38.91 -46.04
N ARG A 980 36.41 37.59 -45.99
CA ARG A 980 36.59 36.69 -47.14
C ARG A 980 35.72 37.09 -48.33
N PHE A 981 34.68 37.88 -48.08
CA PHE A 981 33.64 38.24 -49.03
C PHE A 981 33.75 39.69 -49.51
N ASP A 982 34.57 40.54 -48.87
CA ASP A 982 34.70 41.97 -49.17
C ASP A 982 35.15 42.27 -50.61
N LYS A 983 35.82 41.31 -51.25
CA LYS A 983 36.36 41.43 -52.61
C LYS A 983 35.38 40.97 -53.71
N TYR A 984 34.24 40.39 -53.34
CA TYR A 984 33.30 39.88 -54.34
C TYR A 984 32.45 41.00 -54.95
N VAL A 985 32.64 41.22 -56.25
CA VAL A 985 31.80 42.13 -57.05
C VAL A 985 30.85 41.28 -57.89
N LEU A 986 29.56 41.58 -57.81
CA LEU A 986 28.55 40.89 -58.62
C LEU A 986 28.82 41.14 -60.11
N PRO A 987 28.87 40.11 -60.98
CA PRO A 987 29.06 40.29 -62.41
C PRO A 987 28.00 41.21 -63.02
N GLN A 988 28.39 42.03 -63.99
CA GLN A 988 27.49 43.04 -64.59
C GLN A 988 26.23 42.44 -65.23
N LYS A 989 26.36 41.27 -65.86
CA LYS A 989 25.23 40.47 -66.37
C LYS A 989 24.20 40.15 -65.28
N ASP A 990 24.66 39.78 -64.10
CA ASP A 990 23.77 39.44 -62.98
C ASP A 990 23.12 40.70 -62.40
N ILE A 991 23.82 41.84 -62.39
CA ILE A 991 23.26 43.15 -62.02
C ILE A 991 22.12 43.56 -62.98
N GLU A 992 22.33 43.42 -64.29
CA GLU A 992 21.36 43.84 -65.31
C GLU A 992 20.09 42.98 -65.30
N THR A 993 20.21 41.69 -64.95
CA THR A 993 19.07 40.76 -64.84
C THR A 993 18.44 40.72 -63.45
N ALA A 994 19.09 41.27 -62.43
CA ALA A 994 18.61 41.25 -61.05
C ALA A 994 17.31 42.05 -60.90
N LYS A 995 16.23 41.35 -60.55
CA LYS A 995 14.99 41.97 -60.08
C LYS A 995 14.95 41.96 -58.57
N THR A 996 14.66 43.10 -57.96
CA THR A 996 14.42 43.16 -56.52
C THR A 996 13.08 42.51 -56.20
N LEU A 997 13.11 41.46 -55.37
CA LEU A 997 11.91 40.82 -54.82
C LEU A 997 11.66 41.32 -53.40
N HIS A 998 10.49 41.89 -53.16
CA HIS A 998 10.08 42.43 -51.86
C HIS A 998 9.14 41.47 -51.13
N PHE A 999 9.45 41.12 -49.88
CA PHE A 999 8.59 40.24 -49.09
C PHE A 999 7.46 41.00 -48.40
N LYS A 1000 6.22 40.55 -48.59
CA LYS A 1000 5.04 41.07 -47.88
C LYS A 1000 5.13 40.80 -46.38
N LYS A 1001 4.59 41.71 -45.55
CA LYS A 1001 4.53 41.55 -44.08
C LYS A 1001 3.43 40.54 -43.66
N ASP A 1002 3.62 39.28 -44.05
CA ASP A 1002 2.68 38.19 -43.78
C ASP A 1002 2.63 37.83 -42.29
N ALA A 1003 1.44 37.47 -41.81
CA ALA A 1003 1.22 37.03 -40.43
C ALA A 1003 1.80 35.62 -40.17
N PRO A 1004 2.22 35.30 -38.93
CA PRO A 1004 2.26 36.20 -37.77
C PRO A 1004 3.29 37.33 -37.93
N ILE A 1005 2.91 38.56 -37.57
CA ILE A 1005 3.75 39.78 -37.69
C ILE A 1005 4.68 39.94 -36.48
N SER A 1006 4.24 39.46 -35.30
CA SER A 1006 5.02 39.40 -34.07
C SER A 1006 4.78 38.06 -33.36
N PRO A 1007 5.61 37.69 -32.35
CA PRO A 1007 5.42 36.45 -31.58
C PRO A 1007 4.02 36.25 -30.97
N ASP A 1008 3.34 37.35 -30.61
CA ASP A 1008 2.00 37.31 -30.00
C ASP A 1008 0.85 37.31 -31.02
N ASP A 1009 1.17 37.44 -32.32
CA ASP A 1009 0.15 37.49 -33.38
C ASP A 1009 -0.47 36.11 -33.64
N LYS A 1010 -1.78 36.03 -33.43
CA LYS A 1010 -2.55 34.80 -33.60
C LYS A 1010 -3.04 34.56 -35.02
N HIS A 1011 -2.93 35.54 -35.93
CA HIS A 1011 -3.33 35.36 -37.32
C HIS A 1011 -2.33 34.49 -38.08
N ASP A 1012 -2.77 33.90 -39.19
CA ASP A 1012 -1.91 33.13 -40.07
C ASP A 1012 -2.19 33.51 -41.53
N SER A 1013 -1.12 33.60 -42.30
CA SER A 1013 -1.15 33.94 -43.73
C SER A 1013 -0.72 32.74 -44.56
N LYS A 1014 -1.01 32.75 -45.87
CA LYS A 1014 -0.64 31.66 -46.78
C LYS A 1014 0.86 31.34 -46.69
N ASN A 1015 1.21 30.06 -46.60
CA ASN A 1015 2.59 29.58 -46.61
C ASN A 1015 3.26 29.89 -47.97
N THR A 1016 4.28 30.74 -47.94
CA THR A 1016 5.08 31.17 -49.09
C THR A 1016 6.38 30.37 -49.23
N GLY A 1017 6.60 29.38 -48.36
CA GLY A 1017 7.89 28.68 -48.26
C GLY A 1017 8.92 29.43 -47.44
N MET A 1018 8.69 30.70 -47.11
CA MET A 1018 9.57 31.55 -46.29
C MET A 1018 8.92 31.89 -44.94
N PRO A 1019 9.71 32.20 -43.89
CA PRO A 1019 9.17 32.61 -42.60
C PRO A 1019 8.27 33.86 -42.69
N SER A 1020 7.31 33.97 -41.77
CA SER A 1020 6.45 35.14 -41.61
C SER A 1020 7.22 36.34 -41.03
N LYS A 1021 6.60 37.52 -41.00
CA LYS A 1021 7.30 38.74 -40.54
C LYS A 1021 7.79 38.67 -39.09
N ALA A 1022 7.15 37.87 -38.22
CA ALA A 1022 7.60 37.67 -36.84
C ALA A 1022 9.03 37.10 -36.72
N LEU A 1023 9.46 36.25 -37.66
CA LEU A 1023 10.77 35.59 -37.63
C LEU A 1023 11.66 35.94 -38.84
N ARG A 1024 11.10 36.50 -39.91
CA ARG A 1024 11.85 36.81 -41.13
C ARG A 1024 12.77 38.01 -40.93
N MET A 1025 14.06 37.78 -41.18
CA MET A 1025 15.16 38.73 -41.00
C MET A 1025 15.70 39.27 -42.34
N ILE A 1026 14.94 39.11 -43.43
CA ILE A 1026 15.20 39.70 -44.74
C ILE A 1026 13.92 40.39 -45.26
N ASP A 1027 14.06 41.60 -45.81
CA ASP A 1027 12.94 42.35 -46.40
C ASP A 1027 12.94 42.26 -47.93
N ASP A 1028 14.13 42.25 -48.54
CA ASP A 1028 14.31 42.18 -50.00
C ASP A 1028 15.38 41.16 -50.41
N ILE A 1029 15.15 40.47 -51.53
CA ILE A 1029 16.21 39.85 -52.33
C ILE A 1029 16.61 40.85 -53.41
N LYS A 1030 17.84 41.35 -53.36
CA LYS A 1030 18.37 42.35 -54.30
C LYS A 1030 18.98 41.73 -55.54
N ALA A 1031 19.55 40.54 -55.43
CA ALA A 1031 20.09 39.78 -56.54
C ALA A 1031 20.06 38.27 -56.24
N LEU A 1032 19.82 37.47 -57.27
CA LEU A 1032 19.91 36.01 -57.27
C LEU A 1032 20.67 35.59 -58.53
N SER A 1033 21.73 34.82 -58.36
CA SER A 1033 22.49 34.20 -59.45
C SER A 1033 22.61 32.70 -59.14
N LEU A 1034 22.19 31.82 -60.06
CA LEU A 1034 22.10 30.38 -59.80
C LEU A 1034 23.43 29.62 -59.97
N ASP A 1035 24.42 30.28 -60.57
CA ASP A 1035 25.76 29.79 -60.91
C ASP A 1035 26.88 30.80 -60.54
N GLY A 1036 26.53 31.91 -59.88
CA GLY A 1036 27.49 32.92 -59.39
C GLY A 1036 28.13 32.61 -58.04
N GLY A 1037 28.68 33.65 -57.40
CA GLY A 1037 29.33 33.57 -56.08
C GLY A 1037 30.82 33.21 -56.18
N ILE A 1038 31.54 33.28 -55.06
CA ILE A 1038 33.00 32.99 -55.02
C ILE A 1038 33.33 31.53 -55.36
N TYR A 1039 32.34 30.64 -55.27
CA TYR A 1039 32.46 29.21 -55.59
C TYR A 1039 31.82 28.83 -56.95
N GLY A 1040 31.14 29.76 -57.62
CA GLY A 1040 30.47 29.50 -58.91
C GLY A 1040 29.34 28.48 -58.86
N LYS A 1041 28.64 28.34 -57.72
CA LYS A 1041 27.50 27.41 -57.55
C LYS A 1041 26.18 28.12 -57.24
N GLY A 1042 26.21 29.41 -56.97
CA GLY A 1042 25.07 30.21 -56.59
C GLY A 1042 25.44 31.39 -55.71
N TYR A 1043 24.66 32.46 -55.81
CA TYR A 1043 24.80 33.66 -55.01
C TYR A 1043 23.46 34.34 -54.75
N VAL A 1044 23.26 34.79 -53.52
CA VAL A 1044 22.09 35.60 -53.12
C VAL A 1044 22.59 36.85 -52.42
N LYS A 1045 22.03 38.02 -52.79
CA LYS A 1045 22.18 39.27 -52.03
C LYS A 1045 20.83 39.68 -51.47
N ALA A 1046 20.75 39.91 -50.16
CA ALA A 1046 19.54 40.36 -49.49
C ALA A 1046 19.78 41.66 -48.71
N SER A 1047 18.70 42.36 -48.37
CA SER A 1047 18.76 43.49 -47.44
C SER A 1047 17.59 43.52 -46.48
N LYS A 1048 17.81 44.17 -45.34
CA LYS A 1048 16.81 44.45 -44.32
C LYS A 1048 16.95 45.88 -43.82
N ILE A 1049 15.83 46.56 -43.62
CA ILE A 1049 15.79 47.85 -42.93
C ILE A 1049 15.79 47.58 -41.42
N VAL A 1050 16.63 48.30 -40.69
CA VAL A 1050 16.65 48.22 -39.23
C VAL A 1050 15.47 49.01 -38.69
N ASP A 1051 14.52 48.31 -38.06
CA ASP A 1051 13.34 48.90 -37.45
C ASP A 1051 13.45 48.76 -35.93
N SER A 1052 13.67 49.89 -35.26
CA SER A 1052 13.81 49.95 -33.80
C SER A 1052 12.59 49.44 -33.02
N SER A 1053 11.42 49.31 -33.67
CA SER A 1053 10.20 48.78 -33.06
C SER A 1053 10.10 47.24 -33.07
N GLU A 1054 11.03 46.54 -33.71
CA GLU A 1054 10.99 45.08 -33.77
C GLU A 1054 11.16 44.45 -32.39
N TRP A 1055 10.34 43.43 -32.12
CA TRP A 1055 10.16 42.83 -30.79
C TRP A 1055 11.48 42.37 -30.15
N PHE A 1056 12.45 41.94 -30.95
CA PHE A 1056 13.71 41.41 -30.45
C PHE A 1056 14.59 42.48 -29.80
N PHE A 1057 14.51 43.77 -30.18
CA PHE A 1057 15.26 44.83 -29.48
C PHE A 1057 14.76 45.03 -28.04
N ASN A 1058 13.49 44.70 -27.80
CA ASN A 1058 12.88 44.78 -26.49
C ASN A 1058 13.09 43.49 -25.67
N ALA A 1059 13.13 42.34 -26.34
CA ALA A 1059 13.29 41.02 -25.72
C ALA A 1059 14.76 40.67 -25.44
N HIS A 1060 15.67 41.05 -26.34
CA HIS A 1060 17.09 40.74 -26.24
C HIS A 1060 17.82 41.83 -25.47
N PHE A 1061 18.29 41.47 -24.27
CA PHE A 1061 18.93 42.34 -23.29
C PHE A 1061 18.19 43.68 -23.09
N TYR A 1062 17.05 43.69 -22.38
CA TYR A 1062 16.14 44.85 -22.33
C TYR A 1062 16.75 46.20 -21.84
N GLN A 1063 17.91 46.19 -21.17
CA GLN A 1063 18.65 47.40 -20.75
C GLN A 1063 19.80 47.77 -21.71
N ASP A 1064 19.98 46.98 -22.75
CA ASP A 1064 21.05 47.04 -23.76
C ASP A 1064 20.48 46.60 -25.14
N PRO A 1065 19.58 47.40 -25.75
CA PRO A 1065 18.88 47.00 -26.96
C PRO A 1065 19.85 46.72 -28.11
N VAL A 1066 19.91 45.46 -28.54
CA VAL A 1066 20.77 44.98 -29.62
C VAL A 1066 20.09 43.79 -30.29
N CYS A 1067 20.23 43.64 -31.60
CA CYS A 1067 19.71 42.45 -32.29
C CYS A 1067 20.49 41.21 -31.83
N PRO A 1068 19.81 40.09 -31.49
CA PRO A 1068 20.48 38.81 -31.29
C PRO A 1068 21.35 38.42 -32.50
N GLY A 1069 22.59 38.01 -32.25
CA GLY A 1069 23.47 37.49 -33.32
C GLY A 1069 22.85 36.28 -34.02
N SER A 1070 22.17 35.43 -33.24
CA SER A 1070 21.38 34.28 -33.70
C SER A 1070 20.36 34.64 -34.77
N LEU A 1071 19.64 35.77 -34.64
CA LEU A 1071 18.71 36.26 -35.68
C LEU A 1071 19.44 36.78 -36.93
N GLY A 1072 20.65 37.32 -36.80
CA GLY A 1072 21.44 37.71 -37.96
C GLY A 1072 21.99 36.51 -38.75
N ILE A 1073 22.37 35.42 -38.07
CA ILE A 1073 22.66 34.16 -38.77
C ILE A 1073 21.40 33.61 -39.43
N GLU A 1074 20.25 33.68 -38.76
CA GLU A 1074 18.98 33.24 -39.31
C GLU A 1074 18.60 33.98 -40.61
N SER A 1075 18.92 35.27 -40.76
CA SER A 1075 18.74 35.95 -42.06
C SER A 1075 19.52 35.30 -43.19
N PHE A 1076 20.72 34.79 -42.92
CA PHE A 1076 21.52 34.08 -43.91
C PHE A 1076 20.95 32.68 -44.22
N ILE A 1077 20.49 31.95 -43.20
CA ILE A 1077 19.77 30.67 -43.40
C ILE A 1077 18.51 30.87 -44.26
N GLN A 1078 17.81 31.98 -44.07
CA GLN A 1078 16.66 32.34 -44.89
C GLN A 1078 17.06 32.63 -46.36
N MET A 1079 18.24 33.18 -46.62
CA MET A 1079 18.71 33.39 -48.00
C MET A 1079 19.03 32.08 -48.71
N ILE A 1080 19.69 31.14 -48.05
CA ILE A 1080 20.02 29.84 -48.66
C ILE A 1080 18.76 28.98 -48.82
N ARG A 1081 17.77 29.13 -47.93
CA ARG A 1081 16.41 28.59 -48.11
C ARG A 1081 15.77 29.16 -49.36
N PHE A 1082 15.77 30.48 -49.53
CA PHE A 1082 15.23 31.12 -50.72
C PHE A 1082 15.93 30.62 -52.00
N PHE A 1083 17.26 30.50 -51.98
CA PHE A 1083 18.02 29.94 -53.09
C PHE A 1083 17.56 28.54 -53.49
N LEU A 1084 17.40 27.62 -52.53
CA LEU A 1084 16.94 26.25 -52.80
C LEU A 1084 15.53 26.23 -53.40
N LEU A 1085 14.62 27.05 -52.86
CA LEU A 1085 13.24 27.15 -53.35
C LEU A 1085 13.20 27.61 -54.81
N GLU A 1086 13.97 28.63 -55.17
CA GLU A 1086 14.02 29.16 -56.54
C GLU A 1086 14.78 28.24 -57.49
N LYS A 1087 15.88 27.62 -57.05
CA LYS A 1087 16.73 26.76 -57.91
C LYS A 1087 16.02 25.47 -58.35
N PHE A 1088 15.20 24.90 -57.47
CA PHE A 1088 14.54 23.61 -57.70
C PHE A 1088 13.02 23.70 -57.86
N ASP A 1089 12.44 24.91 -57.91
CA ASP A 1089 11.00 25.14 -58.04
C ASP A 1089 10.16 24.28 -57.07
N ILE A 1090 10.56 24.29 -55.80
CA ILE A 1090 10.03 23.36 -54.79
C ILE A 1090 8.59 23.75 -54.41
N PRO A 1091 7.59 22.85 -54.52
CA PRO A 1091 6.22 23.17 -54.16
C PRO A 1091 6.05 23.15 -52.64
N MET A 1092 5.75 24.31 -52.04
CA MET A 1092 5.79 24.56 -50.58
C MET A 1092 4.94 23.61 -49.70
N ASN A 1093 3.92 22.97 -50.28
CA ASN A 1093 3.11 21.99 -49.58
C ASN A 1093 3.75 20.61 -49.68
N GLY A 1094 4.36 20.15 -48.58
CA GLY A 1094 4.94 18.82 -48.50
C GLY A 1094 6.46 18.77 -48.36
N TYR A 1095 7.11 19.89 -48.03
CA TYR A 1095 8.55 19.94 -47.73
C TYR A 1095 8.83 20.61 -46.39
N GLU A 1096 9.91 20.19 -45.76
CA GLU A 1096 10.35 20.67 -44.45
C GLU A 1096 11.81 21.15 -44.52
N PRO A 1097 12.07 22.46 -44.30
CA PRO A 1097 13.42 22.99 -44.21
C PRO A 1097 13.99 22.74 -42.82
N ARG A 1098 15.23 22.27 -42.76
CA ARG A 1098 15.98 22.02 -41.52
C ARG A 1098 17.48 22.22 -41.74
N MET A 1099 18.21 22.56 -40.68
CA MET A 1099 19.67 22.55 -40.71
C MET A 1099 20.19 21.14 -41.03
N SER A 1100 21.25 21.05 -41.85
CA SER A 1100 21.82 19.77 -42.26
C SER A 1100 22.52 19.09 -41.07
N PRO A 1101 22.13 17.85 -40.70
CA PRO A 1101 22.81 17.12 -39.64
C PRO A 1101 24.21 16.66 -40.07
N GLY A 1102 25.15 16.59 -39.13
CA GLY A 1102 26.55 16.25 -39.36
C GLY A 1102 27.40 17.39 -39.93
N GLN A 1103 26.80 18.55 -40.26
CA GLN A 1103 27.52 19.69 -40.78
C GLN A 1103 28.03 20.60 -39.64
N CYS A 1104 29.34 20.62 -39.46
CA CYS A 1104 30.00 21.61 -38.61
C CYS A 1104 29.95 22.99 -39.30
N HIS A 1105 29.56 24.01 -38.55
CA HIS A 1105 29.44 25.39 -39.03
C HIS A 1105 30.07 26.36 -38.03
N GLU A 1106 30.61 27.46 -38.53
CA GLU A 1106 31.31 28.49 -37.76
C GLU A 1106 30.66 29.86 -37.98
N TRP A 1107 30.54 30.65 -36.91
CA TRP A 1107 30.14 32.05 -37.00
C TRP A 1107 31.13 32.95 -36.28
N ILE A 1108 31.35 34.14 -36.84
CA ILE A 1108 32.26 35.15 -36.29
C ILE A 1108 31.48 36.47 -36.15
N TYR A 1109 31.64 37.13 -35.00
CA TYR A 1109 31.04 38.44 -34.73
C TYR A 1109 32.11 39.47 -34.37
N ARG A 1110 32.20 40.58 -35.13
CA ARG A 1110 33.06 41.75 -34.83
C ARG A 1110 32.30 43.08 -34.96
N GLY A 1111 31.03 43.07 -34.58
CA GLY A 1111 30.21 44.28 -34.46
C GLY A 1111 28.82 43.97 -33.93
N GLN A 1112 27.93 44.97 -33.96
CA GLN A 1112 26.56 44.83 -33.45
C GLN A 1112 25.54 45.57 -34.32
N ILE A 1113 24.31 45.09 -34.29
CA ILE A 1113 23.16 45.76 -34.90
C ILE A 1113 22.35 46.38 -33.76
N ILE A 1114 22.37 47.71 -33.68
CA ILE A 1114 21.70 48.51 -32.66
C ILE A 1114 20.56 49.35 -33.29
N PRO A 1115 19.62 49.87 -32.50
CA PRO A 1115 18.45 50.61 -33.02
C PRO A 1115 18.77 51.83 -33.88
N SER A 1116 19.96 52.42 -33.75
CA SER A 1116 20.40 53.58 -34.54
C SER A 1116 20.97 53.22 -35.91
N ASN A 1117 21.25 51.94 -36.17
CA ASN A 1117 21.65 51.50 -37.51
C ASN A 1117 20.48 51.66 -38.48
N LYS A 1118 20.79 51.72 -39.79
CA LYS A 1118 19.77 51.98 -40.81
C LYS A 1118 19.49 50.76 -41.67
N LYS A 1119 20.55 50.07 -42.11
CA LYS A 1119 20.44 49.03 -43.13
C LYS A 1119 21.37 47.85 -42.84
N ILE A 1120 20.82 46.66 -43.04
CA ILE A 1120 21.56 45.39 -43.06
C ILE A 1120 21.64 44.92 -44.52
N GLU A 1121 22.82 44.51 -44.95
CA GLU A 1121 23.01 43.80 -46.22
C GLU A 1121 23.67 42.45 -45.97
N LEU A 1122 23.20 41.44 -46.68
CA LEU A 1122 23.69 40.08 -46.53
C LEU A 1122 24.11 39.51 -47.89
N HIS A 1123 25.14 38.67 -47.82
CA HIS A 1123 25.71 37.95 -48.93
C HIS A 1123 25.71 36.46 -48.60
N ALA A 1124 25.17 35.63 -49.50
CA ALA A 1124 25.28 34.18 -49.40
C ALA A 1124 25.93 33.63 -50.67
N HIS A 1125 26.99 32.85 -50.48
CA HIS A 1125 27.78 32.21 -51.52
C HIS A 1125 27.63 30.71 -51.38
N ILE A 1126 26.99 30.09 -52.36
CA ILE A 1126 26.71 28.66 -52.33
C ILE A 1126 28.00 27.90 -52.64
N LYS A 1127 28.40 27.00 -51.74
CA LYS A 1127 29.64 26.23 -51.82
C LYS A 1127 29.39 24.84 -52.40
N GLU A 1128 28.36 24.15 -51.90
CA GLU A 1128 27.96 22.82 -52.35
C GLU A 1128 26.44 22.72 -52.50
N ILE A 1129 26.00 21.91 -53.45
CA ILE A 1129 24.58 21.64 -53.70
C ILE A 1129 24.44 20.15 -53.99
N SER A 1130 23.49 19.50 -53.32
CA SER A 1130 23.12 18.11 -53.59
C SER A 1130 21.60 17.96 -53.71
N SER A 1131 21.18 17.02 -54.56
CA SER A 1131 19.76 16.68 -54.74
C SER A 1131 19.61 15.17 -54.94
N GLY A 1132 18.67 14.53 -54.26
CA GLY A 1132 18.34 13.11 -54.43
C GLY A 1132 17.04 12.73 -53.73
N ASN A 1133 16.24 11.82 -54.31
CA ASN A 1133 14.95 11.35 -53.77
C ASN A 1133 13.99 12.46 -53.25
N ASP A 1134 13.90 13.58 -53.98
CA ASP A 1134 13.14 14.78 -53.56
C ASP A 1134 13.66 15.47 -52.28
N ASP A 1135 14.90 15.22 -51.88
CA ASP A 1135 15.60 15.99 -50.84
C ASP A 1135 16.67 16.88 -51.49
N TYR A 1136 16.75 18.13 -51.03
CA TYR A 1136 17.67 19.15 -51.56
C TYR A 1136 18.51 19.73 -50.44
N SER A 1137 19.82 19.78 -50.60
CA SER A 1137 20.71 20.33 -49.57
C SER A 1137 21.68 21.33 -50.17
N VAL A 1138 22.09 22.28 -49.35
CA VAL A 1138 23.07 23.31 -49.70
C VAL A 1138 24.02 23.55 -48.54
N ILE A 1139 25.31 23.71 -48.85
CA ILE A 1139 26.30 24.28 -47.92
C ILE A 1139 26.72 25.62 -48.47
N ALA A 1140 26.77 26.64 -47.63
CA ALA A 1140 27.07 28.00 -48.04
C ALA A 1140 27.85 28.78 -46.98
N ASP A 1141 28.57 29.77 -47.48
CA ASP A 1141 29.22 30.78 -46.65
C ASP A 1141 28.60 32.16 -46.90
N GLY A 1142 28.75 33.08 -45.97
CA GLY A 1142 28.21 34.41 -46.13
C GLY A 1142 28.77 35.46 -45.19
N ALA A 1143 28.39 36.70 -45.47
CA ALA A 1143 28.69 37.84 -44.63
C ALA A 1143 27.45 38.71 -44.42
N LEU A 1144 27.40 39.36 -43.26
CA LEU A 1144 26.42 40.38 -42.92
C LEU A 1144 27.15 41.69 -42.66
N THR A 1145 26.72 42.74 -43.37
CA THR A 1145 27.15 44.11 -43.13
C THR A 1145 26.03 44.94 -42.54
N VAL A 1146 26.39 45.89 -41.66
CA VAL A 1146 25.47 46.90 -41.14
C VAL A 1146 26.04 48.27 -41.48
N ASP A 1147 25.23 49.10 -42.14
CA ASP A 1147 25.64 50.44 -42.62
C ASP A 1147 27.00 50.44 -43.36
N GLY A 1148 27.29 49.36 -44.10
CA GLY A 1148 28.52 49.18 -44.89
C GLY A 1148 29.70 48.54 -44.16
N ILE A 1149 29.60 48.26 -42.86
CA ILE A 1149 30.66 47.60 -42.08
C ILE A 1149 30.35 46.10 -42.00
N CYS A 1150 31.29 45.24 -42.43
CA CYS A 1150 31.17 43.80 -42.24
C CYS A 1150 31.29 43.44 -40.76
N ILE A 1151 30.24 42.87 -40.20
CA ILE A 1151 30.19 42.53 -38.78
C ILE A 1151 30.12 41.03 -38.53
N TYR A 1152 29.45 40.26 -39.40
CA TYR A 1152 29.34 38.81 -39.26
C TYR A 1152 29.93 38.07 -40.46
N GLU A 1153 30.60 36.96 -40.20
CA GLU A 1153 30.91 35.92 -41.19
C GLU A 1153 30.27 34.59 -40.74
N MET A 1154 29.72 33.87 -41.69
CA MET A 1154 29.07 32.57 -41.50
C MET A 1154 29.71 31.59 -42.46
N ILE A 1155 30.28 30.51 -41.94
CA ILE A 1155 31.08 29.54 -42.70
C ILE A 1155 30.47 28.14 -42.54
N ASP A 1156 30.38 27.42 -43.66
CA ASP A 1156 29.99 26.01 -43.74
C ASP A 1156 28.60 25.69 -43.17
N PHE A 1157 27.66 26.61 -43.34
CA PHE A 1157 26.27 26.41 -42.91
C PHE A 1157 25.50 25.54 -43.91
N GLY A 1158 24.98 24.41 -43.43
CA GLY A 1158 24.16 23.48 -44.20
C GLY A 1158 22.66 23.65 -43.97
N LEU A 1159 21.88 23.67 -45.04
CA LEU A 1159 20.41 23.60 -44.99
C LEU A 1159 19.89 22.51 -45.93
N ASP A 1160 19.00 21.68 -45.41
CA ASP A 1160 18.21 20.70 -46.17
C ASP A 1160 16.76 21.19 -46.35
N ILE A 1161 16.17 20.90 -47.50
CA ILE A 1161 14.73 20.92 -47.75
C ILE A 1161 14.33 19.50 -48.12
N ILE A 1162 13.69 18.80 -47.17
CA ILE A 1162 13.34 17.40 -47.31
C ILE A 1162 11.85 17.20 -47.59
N LYS A 1163 11.49 16.15 -48.33
CA LYS A 1163 10.07 15.82 -48.58
C LYS A 1163 9.42 15.23 -47.33
N ILE A 1164 8.26 15.76 -46.97
CA ILE A 1164 7.45 15.29 -45.85
C ILE A 1164 6.82 13.95 -46.23
N ASN A 1165 7.27 12.87 -45.60
CA ASN A 1165 6.78 11.53 -45.88
C ASN A 1165 5.35 11.33 -45.30
N GLN A 1166 4.33 11.27 -46.16
CA GLN A 1166 2.90 11.21 -45.75
C GLN A 1166 2.57 10.01 -44.85
N ALA A 1167 3.32 8.91 -44.93
CA ALA A 1167 3.14 7.73 -44.07
C ALA A 1167 3.39 8.05 -42.57
N ASN A 1168 4.31 8.97 -42.26
CA ASN A 1168 4.55 9.41 -40.89
C ASN A 1168 3.48 10.39 -40.38
N LEU A 1169 2.83 11.13 -41.27
CA LEU A 1169 1.73 12.04 -40.96
C LEU A 1169 0.39 11.32 -40.74
N GLU A 1170 0.16 10.19 -41.40
CA GLU A 1170 -1.00 9.34 -41.10
C GLU A 1170 -0.83 8.56 -39.79
N LEU A 1171 0.39 8.13 -39.44
CA LEU A 1171 0.67 7.54 -38.12
C LEU A 1171 0.45 8.56 -36.98
N THR A 1172 0.84 9.83 -37.17
CA THR A 1172 0.55 10.89 -36.18
C THR A 1172 -0.91 11.32 -36.19
N LYS A 1173 -1.58 11.39 -37.35
CA LYS A 1173 -3.03 11.69 -37.40
C LYS A 1173 -3.88 10.58 -36.79
N LYS A 1174 -3.51 9.31 -36.95
CA LYS A 1174 -4.18 8.17 -36.31
C LYS A 1174 -3.98 8.18 -34.79
N GLN A 1175 -2.78 8.55 -34.32
CA GLN A 1175 -2.49 8.76 -32.90
C GLN A 1175 -3.17 10.01 -32.30
N ILE A 1176 -3.48 11.03 -33.09
CA ILE A 1176 -4.21 12.22 -32.64
C ILE A 1176 -5.73 12.01 -32.70
N SER A 1177 -6.25 11.20 -33.64
CA SER A 1177 -7.66 10.80 -33.65
C SER A 1177 -8.01 9.81 -32.53
N GLU A 1178 -7.05 8.98 -32.11
CA GLU A 1178 -7.23 8.07 -30.96
C GLU A 1178 -7.03 8.77 -29.60
N LYS A 1179 -6.49 10.00 -29.55
CA LYS A 1179 -6.43 10.85 -28.34
C LYS A 1179 -7.65 11.78 -28.18
N LYS A 1180 -8.64 11.71 -29.08
CA LYS A 1180 -9.88 12.50 -29.02
C LYS A 1180 -11.14 11.68 -28.73
N TYR A 1181 -11.00 10.44 -28.29
CA TYR A 1181 -12.08 9.59 -27.79
C TYR A 1181 -11.76 9.01 -26.42
#